data_AF-A0A2H1WLX0-F1
#
_entry.id   AF-A0A2H1WLX0-F1
#
_cell.length_a   1.000
_cell.length_b   1.000
_cell.length_c   1.000
_cell.angle_alpha   90.00
_cell.angle_beta   90.00
_cell.angle_gamma   90.00
#
_symmetry.space_group_name_H-M   'P 1'
#
loop_
_entity.id
_entity.type
_entity.pdbx_description
1 polymer ?
#
loop_
_entity_poly.entity_id
_entity_poly.type
_entity_poly.pdbx_seq_one_letter_code
_entity_poly.pdbx_strand_id
1 'polypeptide(L)'
;MTSFYSFWKRLWRWTTSESLTNEELTSVLGNKDVVESLKQGLGSYKPHKAESFPQLQTKHADQTKLLSVIQTLQNYIDVDCFQIWEIMKNYLCDISYGTPANALKNVAFVDTRPVFLLPNVWNFYYAERLFLLKLLQYIVQFKDDPQHTYNEQFKKIIKDIGIQNLKTSLISQFDKLLNTAPPLRRMQKEFSNENIRLEWIDCNMREQLAILQILLLIAEEEIFTEADFNKLFTLFRKHGFGKNQGYSELMEERHREPCMRIMYMEVCLFMVIADGIKINNLPAWIDSTKEVVEGELTKLHMNAEHSAMLITWMMLTLQSDQHAKLFESQYQHFGATALRMQVFEFLLQMLNSSGFSDQSKCALIARQRVFRLLNDLCDKFDGDGTLSHQAGVMQLCAHLLSSPEINCQFWKLHKRDENYGVVSLWNTALEYFPFNFNALSILSSGLAQGGKCSVMNLLSELKNLPVYTEIYNPNAVPVMSLQGDDAIIGREYFPLGNPSYRIEMGSTATLMERKDATMIHFRTPYSYWTVFNSEIEKALDRKQHHQNNINVTLERIYEGTKVLKGVLQALVEDREIPKSLVGPSEGVFDVLVRFMRADSPPLALLVECLAVCTALVPVFPKEIHLRLINTGLLPRLMNHKLTHTEYANGASFDSAAVGSYLVTIEQLSGTYKFLGAYIDLLCAFHEQSTSDDRITTEIILPGLILILREVFPNIYGWRYSNTRERRDMIQRCAQFLTLVLQDTNSSKPCNTLLKQTCVYSLLHTENALELLKFISV
;
A
#
# COMPACT_ATOMS: atom_id res chain seq x y z
N MET A 1 -6.79 -26.12 36.63
CA MET A 1 -6.34 -25.09 35.67
C MET A 1 -5.29 -24.21 36.36
N THR A 2 -4.09 -24.75 36.57
CA THR A 2 -3.06 -24.14 37.42
C THR A 2 -1.80 -23.85 36.60
N SER A 3 -1.36 -22.59 36.66
CA SER A 3 -0.23 -21.92 35.98
C SER A 3 -0.35 -21.68 34.46
N PHE A 4 -1.08 -20.63 34.07
CA PHE A 4 -0.95 -19.99 32.76
C PHE A 4 0.28 -19.08 32.75
N TYR A 5 1.48 -19.65 32.63
CA TYR A 5 2.63 -18.86 32.16
C TYR A 5 2.41 -18.63 30.67
N SER A 6 2.08 -17.40 30.30
CA SER A 6 1.53 -17.08 28.98
C SER A 6 2.61 -16.47 28.10
N PHE A 7 2.78 -17.02 26.90
CA PHE A 7 3.87 -16.65 26.00
C PHE A 7 3.32 -15.71 24.95
N TRP A 8 4.13 -14.77 24.47
CA TRP A 8 3.66 -13.64 23.70
C TRP A 8 3.07 -14.03 22.35
N LYS A 9 3.67 -14.97 21.61
CA LYS A 9 3.13 -15.42 20.33
C LYS A 9 1.75 -16.06 20.48
N ARG A 10 1.55 -16.85 21.54
CA ARG A 10 0.28 -17.51 21.82
C ARG A 10 -0.78 -16.51 22.29
N LEU A 11 -0.41 -15.61 23.20
CA LEU A 11 -1.25 -14.51 23.65
C LEU A 11 -1.72 -13.65 22.49
N TRP A 12 -0.78 -13.26 21.62
CA TRP A 12 -1.06 -12.50 20.42
C TRP A 12 -2.08 -13.22 19.55
N ARG A 13 -1.82 -14.50 19.20
CA ARG A 13 -2.74 -15.32 18.39
C ARG A 13 -4.15 -15.36 18.96
N TRP A 14 -4.29 -15.67 20.26
CA TRP A 14 -5.59 -15.74 20.94
C TRP A 14 -6.32 -14.41 20.99
N THR A 15 -5.57 -13.32 21.19
CA THR A 15 -6.14 -11.98 21.26
C THR A 15 -6.60 -11.50 19.88
N THR A 16 -5.82 -11.77 18.83
CA THR A 16 -6.14 -11.33 17.46
C THR A 16 -7.15 -12.22 16.76
N SER A 17 -7.32 -13.47 17.19
CA SER A 17 -8.35 -14.37 16.64
C SER A 17 -9.74 -14.12 17.22
N GLU A 18 -9.86 -13.22 18.20
CA GLU A 18 -11.11 -12.93 18.91
C GLU A 18 -11.84 -14.18 19.44
N SER A 19 -11.06 -15.24 19.73
CA SER A 19 -11.61 -16.55 20.08
C SER A 19 -11.91 -16.72 21.57
N LEU A 20 -11.39 -15.81 22.41
CA LEU A 20 -11.57 -15.86 23.87
C LEU A 20 -12.82 -15.07 24.27
N THR A 21 -13.48 -15.51 25.35
CA THR A 21 -14.46 -14.66 26.03
C THR A 21 -13.77 -13.49 26.74
N ASN A 22 -14.53 -12.43 27.03
CA ASN A 22 -14.04 -11.25 27.77
C ASN A 22 -13.47 -11.61 29.16
N GLU A 23 -14.05 -12.61 29.83
CA GLU A 23 -13.58 -13.09 31.13
C GLU A 23 -12.25 -13.84 30.99
N GLU A 24 -12.14 -14.74 30.00
CA GLU A 24 -10.90 -15.46 29.71
C GLU A 24 -9.77 -14.50 29.32
N LEU A 25 -10.05 -13.54 28.45
CA LEU A 25 -9.06 -12.52 28.08
C LEU A 25 -8.61 -11.70 29.29
N THR A 26 -9.54 -11.32 30.17
CA THR A 26 -9.21 -10.60 31.40
C THR A 26 -8.35 -11.46 32.34
N SER A 27 -8.62 -12.75 32.44
CA SER A 27 -7.81 -13.67 33.25
C SER A 27 -6.38 -13.82 32.72
N VAL A 28 -6.22 -13.71 31.40
CA VAL A 28 -4.95 -13.92 30.69
C VAL A 28 -4.14 -12.62 30.60
N LEU A 29 -4.71 -11.55 30.03
CA LEU A 29 -4.04 -10.26 29.84
C LEU A 29 -4.11 -9.35 31.07
N GLY A 30 -5.14 -9.49 31.90
CA GLY A 30 -5.32 -8.69 33.13
C GLY A 30 -4.51 -9.20 34.32
N ASN A 31 -3.72 -10.28 34.16
CA ASN A 31 -2.78 -10.73 35.17
C ASN A 31 -1.71 -9.64 35.41
N LYS A 32 -1.45 -9.31 36.67
CA LYS A 32 -0.47 -8.28 37.08
C LYS A 32 0.90 -8.48 36.44
N ASP A 33 1.38 -9.71 36.33
CA ASP A 33 2.70 -10.01 35.75
C ASP A 33 2.74 -9.72 34.23
N VAL A 34 1.62 -9.97 33.55
CA VAL A 34 1.47 -9.69 32.11
C VAL A 34 1.37 -8.20 31.87
N VAL A 35 0.56 -7.49 32.64
CA VAL A 35 0.42 -6.02 32.56
C VAL A 35 1.75 -5.32 32.83
N GLU A 36 2.48 -5.75 33.87
CA GLU A 36 3.81 -5.18 34.18
C GLU A 36 4.83 -5.49 33.07
N SER A 37 4.76 -6.68 32.47
CA SER A 37 5.62 -7.02 31.33
C SER A 37 5.28 -6.20 30.08
N LEU A 38 4.00 -5.96 29.79
CA LEU A 38 3.56 -5.07 28.71
C LEU A 38 4.01 -3.63 28.94
N LYS A 39 3.94 -3.13 30.18
CA LYS A 39 4.44 -1.81 30.58
C LYS A 39 5.95 -1.66 30.33
N GLN A 40 6.72 -2.68 30.69
CA GLN A 40 8.18 -2.68 30.52
C GLN A 40 8.63 -3.00 29.09
N GLY A 41 7.74 -3.55 28.26
CA GLY A 41 8.05 -3.98 26.90
C GLY A 41 9.18 -5.00 26.86
N LEU A 42 10.16 -4.79 25.97
CA LEU A 42 11.39 -5.57 25.89
C LEU A 42 12.23 -5.51 27.17
N GLY A 43 12.04 -4.50 28.02
CA GLY A 43 12.69 -4.40 29.34
C GLY A 43 12.17 -5.40 30.39
N SER A 44 11.13 -6.18 30.05
CA SER A 44 10.66 -7.32 30.85
C SER A 44 11.66 -8.48 30.87
N TYR A 45 12.49 -8.61 29.84
CA TYR A 45 13.63 -9.53 29.84
C TYR A 45 14.78 -8.90 30.65
N LYS A 46 15.01 -9.43 31.84
CA LYS A 46 15.96 -8.90 32.81
C LYS A 46 17.38 -9.35 32.47
N PRO A 47 18.39 -8.48 32.67
CA PRO A 47 19.78 -8.80 32.35
C PRO A 47 20.30 -9.96 33.21
N HIS A 48 21.35 -10.60 32.72
CA HIS A 48 21.99 -11.74 33.38
C HIS A 48 22.49 -11.39 34.80
N LYS A 49 22.30 -12.32 35.74
CA LYS A 49 22.86 -12.27 37.10
C LYS A 49 23.68 -13.53 37.37
N ALA A 50 24.93 -13.35 37.81
CA ALA A 50 25.86 -14.45 38.05
C ALA A 50 25.35 -15.47 39.08
N GLU A 51 24.60 -15.02 40.09
CA GLU A 51 24.09 -15.84 41.19
C GLU A 51 22.87 -16.69 40.80
N SER A 52 22.18 -16.38 39.69
CA SER A 52 20.93 -17.05 39.31
C SER A 52 21.15 -18.46 38.76
N PHE A 53 22.25 -18.70 38.03
CA PHE A 53 22.47 -19.99 37.35
C PHE A 53 22.72 -21.15 38.34
N PRO A 54 23.54 -21.00 39.41
CA PRO A 54 23.66 -22.03 40.45
C PRO A 54 22.32 -22.38 41.12
N GLN A 55 21.45 -21.39 41.31
CA GLN A 55 20.11 -21.60 41.87
C GLN A 55 19.22 -22.40 40.90
N LEU A 56 19.26 -22.07 39.60
CA LEU A 56 18.55 -22.82 38.57
C LEU A 56 19.05 -24.26 38.47
N GLN A 57 20.37 -24.46 38.52
CA GLN A 57 20.99 -25.80 38.50
C GLN A 57 20.55 -26.65 39.70
N THR A 58 20.41 -26.05 40.87
CA THR A 58 19.90 -26.74 42.07
C THR A 58 18.42 -27.12 41.91
N LYS A 59 17.61 -26.25 41.29
CA LYS A 59 16.17 -26.46 41.08
C LYS A 59 15.86 -27.54 40.03
N HIS A 60 16.73 -27.71 39.03
CA HIS A 60 16.56 -28.63 37.90
C HIS A 60 17.76 -29.56 37.70
N ALA A 61 18.31 -30.09 38.79
CA ALA A 61 19.54 -30.88 38.79
C ALA A 61 19.49 -32.13 37.89
N ASP A 62 18.29 -32.65 37.62
CA ASP A 62 18.03 -33.80 36.75
C ASP A 62 18.12 -33.47 35.24
N GLN A 63 18.10 -32.19 34.86
CA GLN A 63 18.01 -31.74 33.46
C GLN A 63 19.35 -31.26 32.89
N THR A 64 20.43 -32.01 33.12
CA THR A 64 21.82 -31.61 32.78
C THR A 64 22.02 -31.18 31.32
N LYS A 65 21.40 -31.88 30.36
CA LYS A 65 21.47 -31.53 28.93
C LYS A 65 20.87 -30.16 28.64
N LEU A 66 19.66 -29.90 29.17
CA LEU A 66 18.97 -28.64 28.97
C LEU A 66 19.67 -27.49 29.70
N LEU A 67 20.21 -27.74 30.89
CA LEU A 67 21.03 -26.76 31.62
C LEU A 67 22.28 -26.34 30.83
N SER A 68 22.92 -27.27 30.11
CA SER A 68 24.08 -26.94 29.25
C SER A 68 23.72 -26.01 28.09
N VAL A 69 22.52 -26.15 27.52
CA VAL A 69 22.00 -25.26 26.48
C VAL A 69 21.77 -23.86 27.05
N ILE A 70 21.17 -23.75 28.25
CA ILE A 70 20.98 -22.46 28.92
C ILE A 70 22.29 -21.77 29.22
N GLN A 71 23.25 -22.50 29.78
CA GLN A 71 24.58 -21.96 30.08
C GLN A 71 25.24 -21.39 28.83
N THR A 72 25.09 -22.07 27.69
CA THR A 72 25.60 -21.60 26.42
C THR A 72 24.84 -20.36 25.93
N LEU A 73 23.50 -20.35 25.99
CA LEU A 73 22.68 -19.20 25.60
C LEU A 73 22.97 -17.94 26.43
N GLN A 74 23.25 -18.09 27.72
CA GLN A 74 23.61 -16.97 28.60
C GLN A 74 24.91 -16.25 28.18
N ASN A 75 25.80 -16.92 27.44
CA ASN A 75 27.00 -16.28 26.92
C ASN A 75 26.72 -15.34 25.74
N TYR A 76 25.51 -15.38 25.16
CA TYR A 76 25.12 -14.66 23.94
C TYR A 76 23.88 -13.79 24.10
N ILE A 77 23.02 -14.12 25.07
CA ILE A 77 21.80 -13.38 25.36
C ILE A 77 21.96 -12.80 26.78
N ASP A 78 21.90 -11.47 26.90
CA ASP A 78 21.88 -10.80 28.20
C ASP A 78 20.49 -10.90 28.85
N VAL A 79 20.12 -12.13 29.23
CA VAL A 79 18.85 -12.48 29.88
C VAL A 79 19.09 -13.42 31.07
N ASP A 80 18.33 -13.21 32.14
CA ASP A 80 18.35 -14.06 33.34
C ASP A 80 18.07 -15.55 33.01
N CYS A 81 18.81 -16.48 33.65
CA CYS A 81 18.72 -17.90 33.32
C CYS A 81 17.34 -18.50 33.55
N PHE A 82 16.55 -17.99 34.51
CA PHE A 82 15.20 -18.49 34.74
C PHE A 82 14.29 -18.09 33.59
N GLN A 83 14.46 -16.91 33.00
CA GLN A 83 13.71 -16.51 31.82
C GLN A 83 14.13 -17.32 30.58
N ILE A 84 15.43 -17.59 30.40
CA ILE A 84 15.89 -18.48 29.32
C ILE A 84 15.35 -19.91 29.51
N TRP A 85 15.31 -20.41 30.75
CA TRP A 85 14.71 -21.71 31.07
C TRP A 85 13.23 -21.76 30.67
N GLU A 86 12.45 -20.73 31.02
CA GLU A 86 11.05 -20.66 30.58
C GLU A 86 10.94 -20.55 29.06
N ILE A 87 11.72 -19.69 28.38
CA ILE A 87 11.73 -19.60 26.90
C ILE A 87 12.00 -20.96 26.24
N MET A 88 12.94 -21.74 26.76
CA MET A 88 13.27 -23.06 26.22
C MET A 88 12.14 -24.07 26.48
N LYS A 89 11.60 -24.14 27.71
CA LYS A 89 10.43 -24.97 28.02
C LYS A 89 9.25 -24.63 27.12
N ASN A 90 9.11 -23.34 26.84
CA ASN A 90 8.08 -22.76 26.02
C ASN A 90 8.20 -23.18 24.55
N TYR A 91 9.41 -23.07 23.99
CA TYR A 91 9.74 -23.59 22.68
C TYR A 91 9.43 -25.10 22.57
N LEU A 92 9.83 -25.89 23.57
CA LEU A 92 9.55 -27.33 23.60
C LEU A 92 8.03 -27.62 23.60
N CYS A 93 7.20 -26.77 24.21
CA CYS A 93 5.74 -26.88 24.13
C CYS A 93 5.21 -26.62 22.72
N ASP A 94 5.72 -25.58 22.05
CA ASP A 94 5.28 -25.16 20.71
C ASP A 94 5.50 -26.28 19.68
N ILE A 95 6.62 -27.00 19.78
CA ILE A 95 6.99 -28.05 18.82
C ILE A 95 6.46 -29.46 19.17
N SER A 96 6.10 -29.72 20.43
CA SER A 96 5.66 -31.07 20.87
C SER A 96 4.14 -31.25 20.86
N TYR A 97 3.36 -30.26 20.42
CA TYR A 97 1.89 -30.24 20.44
C TYR A 97 1.29 -30.66 21.80
N GLY A 98 1.96 -30.32 22.91
CA GLY A 98 1.62 -30.76 24.28
C GLY A 98 1.38 -29.60 25.26
N THR A 99 0.99 -29.94 26.50
CA THR A 99 0.88 -28.95 27.61
C THR A 99 2.26 -28.68 28.25
N PRO A 100 2.48 -27.54 28.93
CA PRO A 100 3.77 -27.25 29.60
C PRO A 100 4.22 -28.29 30.63
N ALA A 101 3.27 -29.02 31.22
CA ALA A 101 3.56 -30.12 32.15
C ALA A 101 4.02 -31.41 31.45
N ASN A 102 3.65 -31.60 30.17
CA ASN A 102 4.00 -32.77 29.36
C ASN A 102 5.13 -32.50 28.36
N ALA A 103 5.43 -31.24 28.03
CA ALA A 103 6.49 -30.87 27.09
C ALA A 103 7.87 -31.39 27.52
N LEU A 104 8.16 -31.35 28.83
CA LEU A 104 9.40 -31.91 29.40
C LEU A 104 9.40 -33.45 29.46
N LYS A 105 8.24 -34.10 29.41
CA LYS A 105 8.11 -35.57 29.39
C LYS A 105 8.16 -36.14 27.97
N ASN A 106 7.71 -35.37 26.98
CA ASN A 106 7.72 -35.72 25.55
C ASN A 106 9.07 -35.44 24.87
N VAL A 107 10.09 -35.06 25.65
CA VAL A 107 11.47 -34.81 25.21
C VAL A 107 12.07 -35.99 24.44
N ALA A 108 11.61 -37.22 24.67
CA ALA A 108 12.05 -38.39 23.91
C ALA A 108 11.73 -38.33 22.40
N PHE A 109 10.74 -37.53 21.98
CA PHE A 109 10.32 -37.36 20.58
C PHE A 109 10.86 -36.08 19.94
N VAL A 110 11.60 -35.27 20.68
CA VAL A 110 12.11 -33.96 20.26
C VAL A 110 13.63 -33.99 20.26
N ASP A 111 14.26 -33.44 19.22
CA ASP A 111 15.71 -33.34 19.15
C ASP A 111 16.24 -32.37 20.22
N THR A 112 16.88 -32.92 21.25
CA THR A 112 17.46 -32.17 22.38
C THR A 112 18.96 -31.96 22.26
N ARG A 113 19.54 -32.25 21.10
CA ARG A 113 20.96 -31.95 20.87
C ARG A 113 21.17 -30.44 20.93
N PRO A 114 22.23 -29.94 21.59
CA PRO A 114 22.51 -28.50 21.65
C PRO A 114 22.57 -27.83 20.27
N VAL A 115 23.12 -28.52 19.26
CA VAL A 115 23.19 -28.05 17.87
C VAL A 115 21.80 -27.72 17.29
N PHE A 116 20.75 -28.42 17.73
CA PHE A 116 19.37 -28.15 17.31
C PHE A 116 18.69 -27.13 18.23
N LEU A 117 18.85 -27.25 19.54
CA LEU A 117 18.14 -26.38 20.49
C LEU A 117 18.68 -24.95 20.51
N LEU A 118 20.00 -24.74 20.40
CA LEU A 118 20.61 -23.39 20.49
C LEU A 118 20.03 -22.42 19.46
N PRO A 119 20.12 -22.66 18.14
CA PRO A 119 19.59 -21.73 17.14
C PRO A 119 18.07 -21.59 17.22
N ASN A 120 17.34 -22.66 17.50
CA ASN A 120 15.88 -22.62 17.53
C ASN A 120 15.32 -21.88 18.75
N VAL A 121 15.88 -22.10 19.95
CA VAL A 121 15.48 -21.37 21.16
C VAL A 121 15.86 -19.89 21.05
N TRP A 122 17.00 -19.58 20.44
CA TRP A 122 17.41 -18.20 20.16
C TRP A 122 16.44 -17.52 19.18
N ASN A 123 16.05 -18.19 18.09
CA ASN A 123 15.06 -17.68 17.15
C ASN A 123 13.69 -17.52 17.80
N PHE A 124 13.29 -18.47 18.65
CA PHE A 124 12.06 -18.39 19.43
C PHE A 124 12.07 -17.21 20.40
N TYR A 125 13.20 -16.90 21.04
CA TYR A 125 13.36 -15.71 21.90
C TYR A 125 13.08 -14.39 21.14
N TYR A 126 13.69 -14.19 19.97
CA TYR A 126 13.44 -13.00 19.16
C TYR A 126 12.02 -12.96 18.59
N ALA A 127 11.43 -14.11 18.27
CA ALA A 127 10.02 -14.17 17.89
C ALA A 127 9.13 -13.70 19.05
N GLU A 128 9.36 -14.19 20.27
CA GLU A 128 8.59 -13.82 21.47
C GLU A 128 8.67 -12.33 21.78
N ARG A 129 9.87 -11.74 21.67
CA ARG A 129 10.07 -10.29 21.81
C ARG A 129 9.24 -9.50 20.80
N LEU A 130 9.26 -9.91 19.53
CA LEU A 130 8.46 -9.26 18.50
C LEU A 130 6.96 -9.40 18.75
N PHE A 131 6.49 -10.58 19.18
CA PHE A 131 5.07 -10.80 19.47
C PHE A 131 4.59 -10.04 20.70
N LEU A 132 5.47 -9.77 21.68
CA LEU A 132 5.17 -8.85 22.79
C LEU A 132 4.81 -7.47 22.22
N LEU A 133 5.68 -6.92 21.36
CA LEU A 133 5.45 -5.62 20.73
C LEU A 133 4.21 -5.62 19.84
N LYS A 134 3.97 -6.69 19.06
CA LYS A 134 2.77 -6.80 18.23
C LYS A 134 1.48 -6.88 19.05
N LEU A 135 1.49 -7.55 20.20
CA LEU A 135 0.35 -7.57 21.10
C LEU A 135 0.11 -6.18 21.69
N LEU A 136 1.17 -5.51 22.13
CA LEU A 136 1.09 -4.14 22.64
C LEU A 136 0.55 -3.16 21.58
N GLN A 137 1.02 -3.27 20.33
CA GLN A 137 0.51 -2.53 19.19
C GLN A 137 -0.98 -2.80 18.98
N TYR A 138 -1.41 -4.06 18.99
CA TYR A 138 -2.81 -4.44 18.82
C TYR A 138 -3.70 -3.83 19.90
N ILE A 139 -3.27 -3.90 21.17
CA ILE A 139 -3.97 -3.29 22.30
C ILE A 139 -4.09 -1.78 22.13
N VAL A 140 -2.98 -1.08 21.81
CA VAL A 140 -2.97 0.38 21.61
C VAL A 140 -3.86 0.79 20.43
N GLN A 141 -3.84 0.02 19.35
CA GLN A 141 -4.60 0.28 18.13
C GLN A 141 -6.11 0.19 18.37
N PHE A 142 -6.58 -0.81 19.11
CA PHE A 142 -8.01 -1.11 19.23
C PHE A 142 -8.64 -0.69 20.55
N LYS A 143 -7.89 -0.09 21.48
CA LYS A 143 -8.43 0.35 22.76
C LYS A 143 -9.66 1.25 22.61
N ASP A 144 -9.66 2.19 21.67
CA ASP A 144 -10.77 3.14 21.49
C ASP A 144 -11.71 2.78 20.35
N ASP A 145 -11.63 1.57 19.82
CA ASP A 145 -12.47 1.11 18.73
C ASP A 145 -13.80 0.54 19.28
N PRO A 146 -14.95 1.19 19.09
CA PRO A 146 -16.23 0.69 19.60
C PRO A 146 -16.69 -0.60 18.90
N GLN A 147 -16.16 -0.92 17.72
CA GLN A 147 -16.53 -2.13 16.98
C GLN A 147 -15.71 -3.35 17.40
N HIS A 148 -14.61 -3.15 18.12
CA HIS A 148 -13.71 -4.24 18.50
C HIS A 148 -14.17 -4.93 19.79
N THR A 149 -14.26 -6.26 19.79
CA THR A 149 -14.79 -7.09 20.89
C THR A 149 -14.15 -6.82 22.26
N TYR A 150 -12.83 -6.56 22.28
CA TYR A 150 -12.03 -6.42 23.50
C TYR A 150 -11.65 -4.98 23.89
N ASN A 151 -12.32 -3.98 23.31
CA ASN A 151 -11.92 -2.58 23.47
C ASN A 151 -11.87 -2.12 24.95
N GLU A 152 -12.86 -2.48 25.78
CA GLU A 152 -12.92 -2.10 27.19
C GLU A 152 -11.80 -2.73 28.02
N GLN A 153 -11.42 -3.98 27.73
CA GLN A 153 -10.28 -4.66 28.36
C GLN A 153 -8.98 -3.96 27.97
N PHE A 154 -8.83 -3.57 26.71
CA PHE A 154 -7.65 -2.85 26.23
C PHE A 154 -7.54 -1.46 26.87
N LYS A 155 -8.64 -0.69 26.96
CA LYS A 155 -8.67 0.59 27.68
C LYS A 155 -8.22 0.43 29.13
N LYS A 156 -8.72 -0.60 29.82
CA LYS A 156 -8.33 -0.90 31.19
C LYS A 156 -6.83 -1.20 31.31
N ILE A 157 -6.29 -2.06 30.44
CA ILE A 157 -4.86 -2.39 30.44
C ILE A 157 -4.01 -1.13 30.21
N ILE A 158 -4.37 -0.29 29.23
CA ILE A 158 -3.63 0.94 28.94
C ILE A 158 -3.71 1.94 30.10
N LYS A 159 -4.86 2.02 30.79
CA LYS A 159 -5.03 2.82 32.00
C LYS A 159 -4.13 2.34 33.14
N ASP A 160 -4.04 1.02 33.34
CA ASP A 160 -3.19 0.42 34.39
C ASP A 160 -1.69 0.61 34.10
N ILE A 161 -1.29 0.57 32.83
CA ILE A 161 0.09 0.83 32.38
C ILE A 161 0.45 2.32 32.52
N GLY A 162 -0.47 3.20 32.10
CA GLY A 162 -0.27 4.63 31.92
C GLY A 162 0.43 4.96 30.60
N ILE A 163 -0.23 5.72 29.73
CA ILE A 163 0.23 6.01 28.37
C ILE A 163 1.59 6.74 28.35
N GLN A 164 1.83 7.63 29.32
CA GLN A 164 3.11 8.36 29.45
C GLN A 164 4.27 7.44 29.87
N ASN A 165 4.00 6.45 30.74
CA ASN A 165 4.99 5.43 31.10
C ASN A 165 5.32 4.55 29.89
N LEU A 166 4.29 4.17 29.13
CA LEU A 166 4.45 3.38 27.91
C LEU A 166 5.30 4.13 26.87
N LYS A 167 4.99 5.41 26.61
CA LYS A 167 5.79 6.26 25.72
C LYS A 167 7.26 6.32 26.14
N THR A 168 7.53 6.62 27.42
CA THR A 168 8.90 6.69 27.97
C THR A 168 9.63 5.36 27.83
N SER A 169 8.93 4.25 28.11
CA SER A 169 9.44 2.88 27.99
C SER A 169 9.82 2.57 26.54
N LEU A 170 8.94 2.88 25.57
CA LEU A 170 9.16 2.63 24.14
C LEU A 170 10.35 3.42 23.59
N ILE A 171 10.48 4.72 23.92
CA ILE A 171 11.63 5.54 23.48
C ILE A 171 12.94 4.98 24.05
N SER A 172 12.94 4.53 25.31
CA SER A 172 14.10 3.89 25.94
C SER A 172 14.45 2.55 25.28
N GLN A 173 13.45 1.73 24.95
CA GLN A 173 13.64 0.47 24.24
C GLN A 173 14.21 0.71 22.82
N PHE A 174 13.71 1.72 22.12
CA PHE A 174 14.22 2.11 20.81
C PHE A 174 15.71 2.46 20.88
N ASP A 175 16.11 3.36 21.78
CA ASP A 175 17.53 3.70 21.99
C ASP A 175 18.39 2.46 22.28
N LYS A 176 17.91 1.55 23.15
CA LYS A 176 18.63 0.30 23.41
C LYS A 176 18.83 -0.55 22.15
N LEU A 177 17.81 -0.69 21.31
CA LEU A 177 17.91 -1.46 20.06
C LEU A 177 18.96 -0.87 19.11
N LEU A 178 19.01 0.46 18.99
CA LEU A 178 19.99 1.16 18.14
C LEU A 178 21.43 0.96 18.61
N ASN A 179 21.63 0.77 19.92
CA ASN A 179 22.95 0.56 20.51
C ASN A 179 23.33 -0.92 20.66
N THR A 180 22.45 -1.86 20.28
CA THR A 180 22.72 -3.28 20.51
C THR A 180 23.75 -3.77 19.49
N ALA A 181 24.85 -4.36 19.98
CA ALA A 181 25.89 -4.91 19.12
C ALA A 181 25.44 -6.21 18.44
N PRO A 182 25.87 -6.46 17.18
CA PRO A 182 25.56 -7.70 16.49
C PRO A 182 26.19 -8.92 17.20
N PRO A 183 25.63 -10.12 17.03
CA PRO A 183 26.17 -11.33 17.63
C PRO A 183 27.65 -11.57 17.25
N LEU A 184 28.42 -12.10 18.21
CA LEU A 184 29.84 -12.42 18.04
C LEU A 184 30.02 -13.51 16.98
N ARG A 185 31.09 -13.41 16.16
CA ARG A 185 31.39 -14.39 15.09
C ARG A 185 31.52 -15.83 15.61
N ARG A 186 31.99 -16.03 16.85
CA ARG A 186 32.09 -17.37 17.47
C ARG A 186 30.75 -18.10 17.53
N MET A 187 29.64 -17.36 17.64
CA MET A 187 28.29 -17.91 17.73
C MET A 187 27.93 -18.72 16.49
N GLN A 188 28.42 -18.36 15.31
CA GLN A 188 28.16 -19.10 14.06
C GLN A 188 28.63 -20.55 14.16
N LYS A 189 29.79 -20.80 14.79
CA LYS A 189 30.35 -22.15 14.97
C LYS A 189 29.60 -22.94 16.04
N GLU A 190 29.27 -22.29 17.16
CA GLU A 190 28.57 -22.97 18.27
C GLU A 190 27.11 -23.30 17.94
N PHE A 191 26.48 -22.50 17.08
CA PHE A 191 25.10 -22.69 16.64
C PHE A 191 25.00 -23.50 15.36
N SER A 192 26.13 -23.80 14.70
CA SER A 192 26.17 -24.37 13.35
C SER A 192 25.28 -23.62 12.36
N ASN A 193 25.19 -22.29 12.49
CA ASN A 193 24.38 -21.41 11.65
C ASN A 193 25.22 -20.21 11.18
N GLU A 194 25.56 -20.19 9.90
CA GLU A 194 26.35 -19.11 9.28
C GLU A 194 25.56 -17.80 9.18
N ASN A 195 24.23 -17.89 9.08
CA ASN A 195 23.31 -16.77 8.85
C ASN A 195 22.82 -16.08 10.14
N ILE A 196 23.21 -16.56 11.32
CA ILE A 196 22.70 -16.09 12.62
C ILE A 196 22.80 -14.56 12.80
N ARG A 197 23.86 -13.94 12.26
CA ARG A 197 24.08 -12.48 12.34
C ARG A 197 23.11 -11.73 11.43
N LEU A 198 22.80 -12.29 10.26
CA LEU A 198 21.84 -11.73 9.32
C LEU A 198 20.40 -11.89 9.85
N GLU A 199 20.07 -13.06 10.42
CA GLU A 199 18.79 -13.30 11.12
C GLU A 199 18.59 -12.31 12.27
N TRP A 200 19.65 -12.02 13.03
CA TRP A 200 19.61 -11.02 14.10
C TRP A 200 19.30 -9.61 13.58
N ILE A 201 19.92 -9.20 12.47
CA ILE A 201 19.64 -7.90 11.84
C ILE A 201 18.16 -7.81 11.47
N ASP A 202 17.60 -8.86 10.87
CA ASP A 202 16.17 -8.90 10.52
C ASP A 202 15.28 -8.79 11.76
N CYS A 203 15.65 -9.45 12.86
CA CYS A 203 14.93 -9.37 14.13
C CYS A 203 15.00 -7.97 14.74
N ASN A 204 16.19 -7.37 14.81
CA ASN A 204 16.41 -6.03 15.36
C ASN A 204 15.61 -4.98 14.58
N MET A 205 15.68 -4.97 13.25
CA MET A 205 14.91 -4.04 12.41
C MET A 205 13.39 -4.22 12.55
N ARG A 206 12.91 -5.46 12.70
CA ARG A 206 11.48 -5.74 12.94
C ARG A 206 11.02 -5.20 14.30
N GLU A 207 11.85 -5.29 15.33
CA GLU A 207 11.56 -4.72 16.65
C GLU A 207 11.59 -3.18 16.61
N GLN A 208 12.56 -2.57 15.93
CA GLN A 208 12.61 -1.12 15.70
C GLN A 208 11.32 -0.62 15.03
N LEU A 209 10.92 -1.27 13.93
CA LEU A 209 9.68 -0.93 13.21
C LEU A 209 8.43 -1.08 14.08
N ALA A 210 8.31 -2.17 14.86
CA ALA A 210 7.17 -2.37 15.74
C ALA A 210 7.08 -1.27 16.82
N ILE A 211 8.21 -0.85 17.40
CA ILE A 211 8.23 0.26 18.36
C ILE A 211 7.80 1.57 17.70
N LEU A 212 8.35 1.91 16.52
CA LEU A 212 7.99 3.12 15.79
C LEU A 212 6.51 3.15 15.42
N GLN A 213 5.92 2.01 15.07
CA GLN A 213 4.48 1.89 14.80
C GLN A 213 3.64 2.16 16.05
N ILE A 214 4.02 1.62 17.21
CA ILE A 214 3.33 1.90 18.47
C ILE A 214 3.46 3.39 18.82
N LEU A 215 4.64 3.97 18.67
CA LEU A 215 4.86 5.40 18.92
C LEU A 215 4.03 6.29 17.98
N LEU A 216 3.88 5.91 16.71
CA LEU A 216 3.02 6.62 15.76
C LEU A 216 1.55 6.59 16.17
N LEU A 217 1.04 5.43 16.61
CA LEU A 217 -0.32 5.32 17.13
C LEU A 217 -0.52 6.20 18.37
N ILE A 218 0.46 6.24 19.28
CA ILE A 218 0.41 7.11 20.46
C ILE A 218 0.47 8.59 20.07
N ALA A 219 1.33 8.98 19.13
CA ALA A 219 1.48 10.36 18.69
C ALA A 219 0.25 10.93 17.97
N GLU A 220 -0.62 10.07 17.43
CA GLU A 220 -1.87 10.56 16.86
C GLU A 220 -2.84 11.07 17.93
N GLU A 221 -2.84 10.49 19.12
CA GLU A 221 -3.81 10.81 20.17
C GLU A 221 -3.22 11.67 21.29
N GLU A 222 -1.93 11.53 21.57
CA GLU A 222 -1.25 12.15 22.72
C GLU A 222 -0.23 13.21 22.30
N ILE A 223 -0.05 14.20 23.16
CA ILE A 223 0.92 15.28 22.97
C ILE A 223 2.33 14.79 23.37
N PHE A 224 3.31 15.06 22.51
CA PHE A 224 4.73 14.86 22.80
C PHE A 224 5.34 16.16 23.33
N THR A 225 6.03 16.07 24.47
CA THR A 225 6.73 17.22 25.06
C THR A 225 7.96 17.58 24.23
N GLU A 226 8.51 18.79 24.41
CA GLU A 226 9.75 19.22 23.78
C GLU A 226 10.90 18.24 24.07
N ALA A 227 10.96 17.73 25.31
CA ALA A 227 11.97 16.78 25.75
C ALA A 227 11.82 15.41 25.07
N ASP A 228 10.58 14.90 24.95
CA ASP A 228 10.29 13.65 24.24
C ASP A 228 10.70 13.75 22.78
N PHE A 229 10.31 14.85 22.12
CA PHE A 229 10.61 15.11 20.72
C PHE A 229 12.11 15.25 20.47
N ASN A 230 12.81 16.09 21.24
CA ASN A 230 14.26 16.28 21.10
C ASN A 230 15.03 14.98 21.31
N LYS A 231 14.63 14.15 22.29
CA LYS A 231 15.22 12.83 22.51
C LYS A 231 15.02 11.93 21.30
N LEU A 232 13.78 11.81 20.83
CA LEU A 232 13.44 10.95 19.71
C LEU A 232 14.13 11.38 18.41
N PHE A 233 14.11 12.68 18.10
CA PHE A 233 14.76 13.22 16.91
C PHE A 233 16.29 13.05 16.95
N THR A 234 16.91 13.15 18.13
CA THR A 234 18.33 12.83 18.32
C THR A 234 18.62 11.36 18.02
N LEU A 235 17.73 10.43 18.40
CA LEU A 235 17.87 9.01 18.07
C LEU A 235 17.77 8.77 16.55
N PHE A 236 16.84 9.44 15.85
CA PHE A 236 16.74 9.34 14.39
C PHE A 236 18.00 9.84 13.70
N ARG A 237 18.58 10.94 14.17
CA ARG A 237 19.83 11.49 13.63
C ARG A 237 21.02 10.56 13.86
N LYS A 238 21.06 9.88 15.02
CA LYS A 238 22.17 9.01 15.43
C LYS A 238 22.47 7.89 14.44
N HIS A 239 21.44 7.33 13.80
CA HIS A 239 21.59 6.28 12.78
C HIS A 239 21.22 6.74 11.36
N GLY A 240 21.17 8.06 11.12
CA GLY A 240 20.87 8.64 9.81
C GLY A 240 19.52 8.18 9.24
N PHE A 241 18.46 8.29 10.02
CA PHE A 241 17.09 7.88 9.64
C PHE A 241 16.99 6.44 9.13
N GLY A 242 17.65 5.50 9.81
CA GLY A 242 17.66 4.09 9.49
C GLY A 242 18.71 3.66 8.45
N LYS A 243 19.43 4.59 7.80
CA LYS A 243 20.42 4.29 6.74
C LYS A 243 21.78 3.83 7.28
N ASN A 244 22.19 4.39 8.41
CA ASN A 244 23.52 4.15 9.00
C ASN A 244 23.36 3.35 10.29
N GLN A 245 23.06 2.07 10.14
CA GLN A 245 23.01 1.14 11.26
C GLN A 245 24.44 0.89 11.79
N GLY A 246 24.60 0.65 13.10
CA GLY A 246 25.90 0.36 13.72
C GLY A 246 26.59 -0.93 13.20
N TYR A 247 25.95 -1.62 12.25
CA TYR A 247 26.37 -2.87 11.64
C TYR A 247 26.20 -2.85 10.10
N SER A 248 26.26 -1.67 9.46
CA SER A 248 26.09 -1.52 8.01
C SER A 248 27.00 -2.41 7.16
N GLU A 249 28.20 -2.76 7.63
CA GLU A 249 29.12 -3.69 6.93
C GLU A 249 28.56 -5.12 6.77
N LEU A 250 27.57 -5.50 7.57
CA LEU A 250 26.95 -6.83 7.53
C LEU A 250 25.68 -6.86 6.68
N MET A 251 25.23 -5.70 6.20
CA MET A 251 23.96 -5.59 5.51
C MET A 251 24.09 -5.98 4.04
N GLU A 252 23.20 -6.87 3.63
CA GLU A 252 22.96 -7.25 2.24
C GLU A 252 21.76 -6.49 1.62
N GLU A 253 21.56 -6.61 0.30
CA GLU A 253 20.46 -5.95 -0.45
C GLU A 253 19.08 -6.21 0.16
N ARG A 254 18.87 -7.40 0.75
CA ARG A 254 17.60 -7.78 1.40
C ARG A 254 17.19 -6.84 2.55
N HIS A 255 18.13 -6.13 3.16
CA HIS A 255 17.87 -5.22 4.29
C HIS A 255 17.55 -3.78 3.84
N ARG A 256 17.68 -3.47 2.54
CA ARG A 256 17.40 -2.13 2.01
C ARG A 256 15.96 -1.69 2.25
N GLU A 257 14.99 -2.56 1.96
CA GLU A 257 13.56 -2.28 2.17
C GLU A 257 13.22 -2.06 3.66
N PRO A 258 13.64 -2.92 4.61
CA PRO A 258 13.49 -2.64 6.04
C PRO A 258 14.05 -1.27 6.48
N CYS A 259 15.24 -0.87 6.01
CA CYS A 259 15.80 0.45 6.30
C CYS A 259 14.94 1.59 5.76
N MET A 260 14.45 1.48 4.52
CA MET A 260 13.54 2.45 3.94
C MET A 260 12.24 2.57 4.75
N ARG A 261 11.70 1.45 5.23
CA ARG A 261 10.51 1.47 6.11
C ARG A 261 10.77 2.18 7.43
N ILE A 262 11.94 1.98 8.05
CA ILE A 262 12.32 2.69 9.27
C ILE A 262 12.38 4.19 9.00
N MET A 263 13.09 4.60 7.94
CA MET A 263 13.18 6.00 7.51
C MET A 263 11.79 6.63 7.33
N TYR A 264 10.90 5.98 6.58
CA TYR A 264 9.55 6.46 6.34
C TYR A 264 8.71 6.57 7.62
N MET A 265 8.82 5.60 8.53
CA MET A 265 8.14 5.65 9.83
C MET A 265 8.65 6.81 10.69
N GLU A 266 9.96 7.06 10.72
CA GLU A 266 10.55 8.17 11.48
C GLU A 266 10.17 9.54 10.92
N VAL A 267 10.17 9.69 9.59
CA VAL A 267 9.69 10.91 8.92
C VAL A 267 8.21 11.14 9.20
N CYS A 268 7.37 10.11 9.08
CA CYS A 268 5.95 10.23 9.39
C CYS A 268 5.72 10.59 10.86
N LEU A 269 6.48 10.00 11.78
CA LEU A 269 6.38 10.29 13.21
C LEU A 269 6.79 11.74 13.51
N PHE A 270 7.86 12.24 12.88
CA PHE A 270 8.21 13.66 12.92
C PHE A 270 7.04 14.52 12.45
N MET A 271 6.43 14.19 11.31
CA MET A 271 5.31 14.96 10.76
C MET A 271 4.08 14.98 11.67
N VAL A 272 3.76 13.87 12.33
CA VAL A 272 2.61 13.74 13.23
C VAL A 272 2.84 14.48 14.54
N ILE A 273 4.06 14.44 15.09
CA ILE A 273 4.40 15.19 16.32
C ILE A 273 4.46 16.70 16.03
N ALA A 274 5.03 17.09 14.89
CA ALA A 274 5.11 18.48 14.42
C ALA A 274 3.75 18.96 13.86
N ASP A 275 2.70 18.87 14.68
CA ASP A 275 1.36 19.34 14.37
C ASP A 275 0.97 20.50 15.29
N GLY A 276 1.00 21.73 14.77
CA GLY A 276 0.77 22.92 15.59
C GLY A 276 -0.63 22.99 16.22
N ILE A 277 -1.60 22.23 15.70
CA ILE A 277 -2.93 22.10 16.32
C ILE A 277 -2.86 21.35 17.67
N LYS A 278 -1.90 20.41 17.82
CA LYS A 278 -1.74 19.60 19.04
C LYS A 278 -0.76 20.21 20.04
N ILE A 279 0.11 21.11 19.60
CA ILE A 279 1.19 21.66 20.43
C ILE A 279 0.66 22.79 21.31
N ASN A 280 0.79 22.60 22.63
CA ASN A 280 0.52 23.65 23.60
C ASN A 280 1.65 24.70 23.56
N ASN A 281 1.30 25.99 23.47
CA ASN A 281 2.27 27.10 23.38
C ASN A 281 3.32 26.90 22.27
N LEU A 282 2.84 26.85 21.02
CA LEU A 282 3.64 26.63 19.82
C LEU A 282 4.93 27.49 19.72
N PRO A 283 4.93 28.81 20.02
CA PRO A 283 6.17 29.59 19.95
C PRO A 283 7.28 29.06 20.86
N ALA A 284 6.96 28.75 22.12
CA ALA A 284 7.95 28.23 23.07
C ALA A 284 8.44 26.83 22.69
N TRP A 285 7.54 25.99 22.14
CA TRP A 285 7.89 24.67 21.66
C TRP A 285 8.86 24.73 20.47
N ILE A 286 8.61 25.62 19.51
CA ILE A 286 9.52 25.88 18.37
C ILE A 286 10.88 26.35 18.91
N ASP A 287 10.90 27.34 19.80
CA ASP A 287 12.15 27.88 20.34
C ASP A 287 13.00 26.84 21.09
N SER A 288 12.36 25.88 21.76
CA SER A 288 13.00 24.79 22.51
C SER A 288 13.51 23.64 21.62
N THR A 289 12.96 23.49 20.42
CA THR A 289 13.26 22.37 19.51
C THR A 289 14.05 22.79 18.26
N LYS A 290 14.03 24.09 17.90
CA LYS A 290 14.64 24.62 16.67
C LYS A 290 16.11 24.28 16.53
N GLU A 291 16.91 24.33 17.59
CA GLU A 291 18.35 24.08 17.50
C GLU A 291 18.64 22.65 17.02
N VAL A 292 17.88 21.67 17.52
CA VAL A 292 18.05 20.26 17.17
C VAL A 292 17.55 20.00 15.75
N VAL A 293 16.41 20.61 15.37
CA VAL A 293 15.77 20.42 14.05
C VAL A 293 16.53 21.16 12.96
N GLU A 294 16.72 22.47 13.09
CA GLU A 294 17.37 23.31 12.09
C GLU A 294 18.84 22.95 11.92
N GLY A 295 19.52 22.49 12.99
CA GLY A 295 20.87 21.95 12.89
C GLY A 295 20.97 20.71 11.99
N GLU A 296 19.88 19.96 11.79
CA GLU A 296 19.79 18.89 10.79
C GLU A 296 19.36 19.43 9.42
N LEU A 297 18.35 20.31 9.39
CA LEU A 297 17.74 20.87 8.18
C LEU A 297 18.55 21.97 7.48
N THR A 298 19.75 22.30 7.99
CA THR A 298 20.69 23.25 7.36
C THR A 298 22.04 22.63 6.97
N LYS A 299 22.17 21.30 7.07
CA LYS A 299 23.39 20.59 6.64
C LYS A 299 23.72 20.81 5.15
N LEU A 300 25.01 20.84 4.83
CA LEU A 300 25.49 20.99 3.44
C LEU A 300 24.97 19.88 2.50
N HIS A 301 24.84 18.65 3.01
CA HIS A 301 24.38 17.50 2.24
C HIS A 301 23.01 17.05 2.74
N MET A 302 21.97 17.35 1.97
CA MET A 302 20.61 16.91 2.24
C MET A 302 20.30 15.58 1.59
N ASN A 303 19.62 14.71 2.33
CA ASN A 303 19.08 13.47 1.84
C ASN A 303 17.58 13.60 1.54
N ALA A 304 17.02 12.69 0.74
CA ALA A 304 15.62 12.74 0.30
C ALA A 304 14.60 12.91 1.44
N GLU A 305 14.79 12.24 2.58
CA GLU A 305 13.94 12.29 3.77
C GLU A 305 13.79 13.70 4.37
N HIS A 306 14.81 14.54 4.20
CA HIS A 306 14.75 15.91 4.71
C HIS A 306 13.73 16.76 3.94
N SER A 307 13.36 16.40 2.71
CA SER A 307 12.38 17.16 1.91
C SER A 307 11.03 17.32 2.62
N ALA A 308 10.48 16.22 3.17
CA ALA A 308 9.24 16.22 3.93
C ALA A 308 9.37 16.95 5.27
N MET A 309 10.52 16.84 5.93
CA MET A 309 10.79 17.53 7.19
C MET A 309 10.89 19.05 7.01
N LEU A 310 11.57 19.50 5.95
CA LEU A 310 11.73 20.91 5.58
C LEU A 310 10.37 21.58 5.38
N ILE A 311 9.50 20.98 4.56
CA ILE A 311 8.18 21.57 4.28
C ILE A 311 7.28 21.52 5.51
N THR A 312 7.36 20.45 6.32
CA THR A 312 6.59 20.34 7.57
C THR A 312 7.03 21.38 8.58
N TRP A 313 8.35 21.57 8.76
CA TRP A 313 8.90 22.56 9.69
C TRP A 313 8.53 23.99 9.25
N MET A 314 8.65 24.29 7.96
CA MET A 314 8.22 25.57 7.40
C MET A 314 6.73 25.82 7.71
N MET A 315 5.85 24.86 7.43
CA MET A 315 4.41 25.01 7.69
C MET A 315 4.09 25.15 9.18
N LEU A 316 4.80 24.44 10.05
CA LEU A 316 4.65 24.58 11.49
C LEU A 316 5.01 26.00 11.96
N THR A 317 6.13 26.55 11.49
CA THR A 317 6.56 27.91 11.87
C THR A 317 5.57 28.99 11.41
N LEU A 318 4.89 28.78 10.27
CA LEU A 318 3.86 29.69 9.76
C LEU A 318 2.58 29.70 10.60
N GLN A 319 2.34 28.67 11.42
CA GLN A 319 1.21 28.62 12.36
C GLN A 319 1.47 29.44 13.64
N SER A 320 2.71 29.92 13.85
CA SER A 320 3.08 30.77 14.99
C SER A 320 3.20 32.24 14.56
N ASP A 321 2.41 33.13 15.15
CA ASP A 321 2.44 34.58 14.82
C ASP A 321 3.83 35.23 14.98
N GLN A 322 4.63 34.73 15.93
CA GLN A 322 6.00 35.22 16.16
C GLN A 322 6.93 34.80 15.02
N HIS A 323 6.87 33.54 14.61
CA HIS A 323 7.78 32.95 13.62
C HIS A 323 7.33 33.22 12.18
N ALA A 324 6.02 33.39 11.94
CA ALA A 324 5.47 33.76 10.64
C ALA A 324 6.06 35.08 10.14
N LYS A 325 6.36 36.03 11.04
CA LYS A 325 7.05 37.31 10.70
C LYS A 325 8.47 37.11 10.18
N LEU A 326 9.09 35.97 10.45
CA LEU A 326 10.44 35.63 10.01
C LEU A 326 10.45 34.83 8.70
N PHE A 327 9.27 34.53 8.13
CA PHE A 327 9.13 33.64 6.99
C PHE A 327 10.06 33.98 5.82
N GLU A 328 10.01 35.21 5.31
CA GLU A 328 10.83 35.64 4.17
C GLU A 328 12.34 35.57 4.48
N SER A 329 12.72 35.89 5.73
CA SER A 329 14.12 35.96 6.13
C SER A 329 14.75 34.61 6.50
N GLN A 330 13.96 33.66 7.01
CA GLN A 330 14.47 32.43 7.64
C GLN A 330 13.83 31.15 7.11
N TYR A 331 12.52 31.13 6.81
CA TYR A 331 11.80 29.87 6.58
C TYR A 331 11.43 29.60 5.13
N GLN A 332 11.37 30.63 4.27
CA GLN A 332 11.02 30.49 2.85
C GLN A 332 11.94 29.53 2.10
N HIS A 333 13.24 29.54 2.44
CA HIS A 333 14.23 28.69 1.77
C HIS A 333 14.01 27.20 2.01
N PHE A 334 13.33 26.81 3.11
CA PHE A 334 12.99 25.42 3.40
C PHE A 334 12.00 24.88 2.37
N GLY A 335 10.95 25.65 2.07
CA GLY A 335 9.98 25.31 1.02
C GLY A 335 10.64 25.19 -0.36
N ALA A 336 11.43 26.19 -0.76
CA ALA A 336 12.14 26.17 -2.04
C ALA A 336 13.10 24.96 -2.16
N THR A 337 13.78 24.61 -1.07
CA THR A 337 14.68 23.44 -1.04
C THR A 337 13.90 22.13 -1.12
N ALA A 338 12.79 22.00 -0.39
CA ALA A 338 11.93 20.82 -0.42
C ALA A 338 11.35 20.56 -1.83
N LEU A 339 10.89 21.62 -2.51
CA LEU A 339 10.37 21.52 -3.88
C LEU A 339 11.44 21.05 -4.88
N ARG A 340 12.66 21.61 -4.80
CA ARG A 340 13.80 21.16 -5.61
C ARG A 340 14.19 19.70 -5.35
N MET A 341 13.90 19.20 -4.15
CA MET A 341 14.11 17.79 -3.76
C MET A 341 12.91 16.88 -4.12
N GLN A 342 11.93 17.38 -4.87
CA GLN A 342 10.73 16.63 -5.29
C GLN A 342 9.94 16.03 -4.12
N VAL A 343 9.66 16.86 -3.10
CA VAL A 343 8.97 16.44 -1.87
C VAL A 343 7.66 15.68 -2.10
N PHE A 344 6.86 16.04 -3.11
CA PHE A 344 5.60 15.36 -3.37
C PHE A 344 5.79 13.95 -3.93
N GLU A 345 6.80 13.73 -4.77
CA GLU A 345 7.18 12.39 -5.23
C GLU A 345 7.71 11.54 -4.06
N PHE A 346 8.52 12.14 -3.18
CA PHE A 346 8.98 11.46 -1.97
C PHE A 346 7.82 11.04 -1.06
N LEU A 347 6.86 11.94 -0.81
CA LEU A 347 5.67 11.64 0.00
C LEU A 347 4.81 10.54 -0.65
N LEU A 348 4.67 10.56 -1.98
CA LEU A 348 3.97 9.51 -2.72
C LEU A 348 4.70 8.16 -2.61
N GLN A 349 6.02 8.15 -2.71
CA GLN A 349 6.83 6.93 -2.51
C GLN A 349 6.71 6.39 -1.08
N MET A 350 6.70 7.29 -0.09
CA MET A 350 6.48 6.94 1.31
C MET A 350 5.14 6.24 1.51
N LEU A 351 4.04 6.82 1.01
CA LEU A 351 2.68 6.26 1.15
C LEU A 351 2.48 4.96 0.36
N ASN A 352 3.19 4.78 -0.76
CA ASN A 352 3.18 3.54 -1.53
C ASN A 352 4.09 2.45 -0.95
N SER A 353 4.93 2.76 0.04
CA SER A 353 5.82 1.78 0.67
C SER A 353 5.04 0.70 1.41
N SER A 354 5.67 -0.46 1.64
CA SER A 354 5.03 -1.58 2.34
C SER A 354 4.62 -1.27 3.79
N GLY A 355 5.10 -0.16 4.37
CA GLY A 355 4.70 0.29 5.70
C GLY A 355 3.38 1.07 5.75
N PHE A 356 2.95 1.68 4.63
CA PHE A 356 1.80 2.59 4.59
C PHE A 356 0.80 2.31 3.46
N SER A 357 1.05 1.30 2.63
CA SER A 357 0.20 0.98 1.47
C SER A 357 -0.93 -0.02 1.77
N ASP A 358 -1.13 -0.34 3.05
CA ASP A 358 -2.25 -1.15 3.55
C ASP A 358 -3.36 -0.26 4.16
N GLN A 359 -4.35 -0.89 4.80
CA GLN A 359 -5.43 -0.22 5.53
C GLN A 359 -5.19 -0.22 7.05
N SER A 360 -3.93 -0.33 7.49
CA SER A 360 -3.60 -0.22 8.91
C SER A 360 -3.88 1.18 9.45
N LYS A 361 -4.13 1.31 10.77
CA LYS A 361 -4.29 2.64 11.38
C LYS A 361 -3.06 3.53 11.17
N CYS A 362 -1.84 2.97 11.14
CA CYS A 362 -0.62 3.71 10.80
C CYS A 362 -0.67 4.31 9.39
N ALA A 363 -1.12 3.54 8.40
CA ALA A 363 -1.31 4.01 7.03
C ALA A 363 -2.36 5.14 6.94
N LEU A 364 -3.48 4.98 7.65
CA LEU A 364 -4.53 6.01 7.69
C LEU A 364 -4.03 7.32 8.34
N ILE A 365 -3.28 7.23 9.45
CA ILE A 365 -2.65 8.38 10.09
C ILE A 365 -1.70 9.09 9.11
N ALA A 366 -0.83 8.33 8.43
CA ALA A 366 0.11 8.89 7.47
C ALA A 366 -0.61 9.61 6.32
N ARG A 367 -1.62 8.99 5.69
CA ARG A 367 -2.40 9.62 4.62
C ARG A 367 -3.11 10.87 5.10
N GLN A 368 -3.78 10.82 6.26
CA GLN A 368 -4.46 11.97 6.81
C GLN A 368 -3.50 13.12 7.13
N ARG A 369 -2.31 12.82 7.66
CA ARG A 369 -1.30 13.84 7.97
C ARG A 369 -0.75 14.49 6.70
N VAL A 370 -0.41 13.70 5.68
CA VAL A 370 0.06 14.20 4.39
C VAL A 370 -1.03 15.02 3.68
N PHE A 371 -2.30 14.61 3.77
CA PHE A 371 -3.43 15.37 3.24
C PHE A 371 -3.61 16.72 3.92
N ARG A 372 -3.54 16.79 5.26
CA ARG A 372 -3.59 18.06 5.99
C ARG A 372 -2.44 18.99 5.58
N LEU A 373 -1.22 18.46 5.51
CA LEU A 373 -0.06 19.23 5.05
C LEU A 373 -0.26 19.78 3.63
N LEU A 374 -0.73 18.94 2.69
CA LEU A 374 -0.99 19.37 1.32
C LEU A 374 -2.11 20.43 1.28
N ASN A 375 -3.17 20.25 2.07
CA ASN A 375 -4.24 21.22 2.18
C ASN A 375 -3.73 22.58 2.66
N ASP A 376 -2.98 22.60 3.76
CA ASP A 376 -2.42 23.83 4.34
C ASP A 376 -1.43 24.51 3.38
N LEU A 377 -0.66 23.74 2.61
CA LEU A 377 0.23 24.26 1.58
C LEU A 377 -0.56 24.95 0.45
N CYS A 378 -1.63 24.30 -0.02
CA CYS A 378 -2.49 24.89 -1.05
C CYS A 378 -3.18 26.16 -0.55
N ASP A 379 -3.67 26.15 0.69
CA ASP A 379 -4.29 27.32 1.35
C ASP A 379 -3.36 28.53 1.38
N LYS A 380 -2.06 28.32 1.61
CA LYS A 380 -1.08 29.39 1.76
C LYS A 380 -0.39 29.80 0.46
N PHE A 381 -0.17 28.86 -0.46
CA PHE A 381 0.75 29.03 -1.57
C PHE A 381 0.19 28.74 -2.96
N ASP A 382 -1.02 28.19 -3.10
CA ASP A 382 -1.60 27.86 -4.42
C ASP A 382 -2.63 28.90 -4.92
N GLY A 383 -2.58 30.12 -4.40
CA GLY A 383 -3.49 31.20 -4.82
C GLY A 383 -3.38 31.58 -6.30
N ASP A 384 -2.25 31.27 -6.94
CA ASP A 384 -1.98 31.51 -8.36
C ASP A 384 -1.85 30.22 -9.19
N GLY A 385 -2.14 29.05 -8.60
CA GLY A 385 -2.04 27.74 -9.25
C GLY A 385 -0.61 27.24 -9.46
N THR A 386 0.41 27.87 -8.87
CA THR A 386 1.81 27.46 -9.08
C THR A 386 2.17 26.12 -8.45
N LEU A 387 1.46 25.69 -7.40
CA LEU A 387 1.71 24.41 -6.74
C LEU A 387 1.36 23.25 -7.66
N SER A 388 0.30 23.41 -8.46
CA SER A 388 -0.18 22.42 -9.44
C SER A 388 0.88 21.98 -10.47
N HIS A 389 1.89 22.82 -10.71
CA HIS A 389 2.97 22.59 -11.66
C HIS A 389 4.16 21.83 -11.05
N GLN A 390 4.18 21.63 -9.74
CA GLN A 390 5.24 20.89 -9.06
C GLN A 390 5.13 19.38 -9.34
N ALA A 391 6.26 18.71 -9.57
CA ALA A 391 6.24 17.30 -9.93
C ALA A 391 5.68 16.44 -8.79
N GLY A 392 4.86 15.45 -9.15
CA GLY A 392 4.26 14.51 -8.21
C GLY A 392 3.04 15.01 -7.43
N VAL A 393 2.71 16.32 -7.46
CA VAL A 393 1.61 16.87 -6.62
C VAL A 393 0.25 16.30 -6.98
N MET A 394 -0.05 16.17 -8.29
CA MET A 394 -1.33 15.64 -8.78
C MET A 394 -1.45 14.15 -8.45
N GLN A 395 -0.37 13.39 -8.63
CA GLN A 395 -0.31 11.97 -8.32
C GLN A 395 -0.45 11.73 -6.80
N LEU A 396 0.20 12.56 -5.97
CA LEU A 396 0.05 12.52 -4.52
C LEU A 396 -1.39 12.83 -4.11
N CYS A 397 -1.97 13.91 -4.62
CA CYS A 397 -3.34 14.29 -4.32
C CYS A 397 -4.33 13.19 -4.73
N ALA A 398 -4.21 12.64 -5.93
CA ALA A 398 -5.04 11.52 -6.38
C ALA A 398 -4.89 10.27 -5.50
N HIS A 399 -3.66 9.94 -5.09
CA HIS A 399 -3.42 8.83 -4.16
C HIS A 399 -4.12 9.08 -2.82
N LEU A 400 -4.07 10.29 -2.27
CA LEU A 400 -4.76 10.63 -1.02
C LEU A 400 -6.29 10.56 -1.17
N LEU A 401 -6.83 11.10 -2.27
CA LEU A 401 -8.26 11.11 -2.59
C LEU A 401 -8.86 9.72 -2.83
N SER A 402 -8.01 8.70 -3.06
CA SER A 402 -8.46 7.30 -3.13
C SER A 402 -8.92 6.75 -1.77
N SER A 403 -8.52 7.37 -0.66
CA SER A 403 -8.99 6.98 0.68
C SER A 403 -10.40 7.53 0.93
N PRO A 404 -11.40 6.71 1.30
CA PRO A 404 -12.79 7.14 1.47
C PRO A 404 -12.97 8.33 2.44
N GLU A 405 -12.23 8.36 3.55
CA GLU A 405 -12.34 9.41 4.57
C GLU A 405 -11.83 10.76 4.05
N ILE A 406 -10.71 10.76 3.33
CA ILE A 406 -10.11 11.95 2.72
C ILE A 406 -10.97 12.44 1.56
N ASN A 407 -11.50 11.51 0.77
CA ASN A 407 -12.43 11.82 -0.31
C ASN A 407 -13.67 12.58 0.20
N CYS A 408 -14.26 12.09 1.31
CA CYS A 408 -15.37 12.78 1.96
C CYS A 408 -14.98 14.20 2.43
N GLN A 409 -13.76 14.38 2.96
CA GLN A 409 -13.24 15.69 3.34
C GLN A 409 -13.10 16.62 2.13
N PHE A 410 -12.57 16.13 1.01
CA PHE A 410 -12.46 16.91 -0.23
C PHE A 410 -13.82 17.44 -0.69
N TRP A 411 -14.84 16.59 -0.78
CA TRP A 411 -16.19 17.04 -1.19
C TRP A 411 -16.84 18.01 -0.21
N LYS A 412 -16.49 17.95 1.08
CA LYS A 412 -16.92 18.96 2.07
C LYS A 412 -16.23 20.29 1.85
N LEU A 413 -14.95 20.29 1.47
CA LEU A 413 -14.21 21.50 1.13
C LEU A 413 -14.73 22.13 -0.17
N HIS A 414 -14.95 21.32 -1.21
CA HIS A 414 -15.48 21.75 -2.51
C HIS A 414 -16.86 22.43 -2.44
N LYS A 415 -17.65 22.15 -1.40
CA LYS A 415 -18.98 22.75 -1.21
C LYS A 415 -18.95 24.11 -0.50
N ARG A 416 -17.78 24.56 -0.02
CA ARG A 416 -17.66 25.85 0.66
C ARG A 416 -17.63 26.98 -0.38
N ASP A 417 -18.19 28.13 -0.03
CA ASP A 417 -18.27 29.29 -0.93
C ASP A 417 -16.87 29.80 -1.32
N GLU A 418 -15.90 29.63 -0.43
CA GLU A 418 -14.50 29.96 -0.67
C GLU A 418 -13.70 28.65 -0.83
N ASN A 419 -13.43 28.29 -2.09
CA ASN A 419 -12.68 27.09 -2.46
C ASN A 419 -11.21 27.22 -2.08
N TYR A 420 -10.86 26.77 -0.87
CA TYR A 420 -9.47 26.74 -0.40
C TYR A 420 -8.91 25.32 -0.30
N GLY A 421 -7.59 25.25 -0.23
CA GLY A 421 -6.85 24.04 0.07
C GLY A 421 -6.68 23.19 -1.17
N VAL A 422 -6.74 21.87 -1.02
CA VAL A 422 -6.56 20.93 -2.14
C VAL A 422 -7.57 21.13 -3.30
N VAL A 423 -8.67 21.85 -3.08
CA VAL A 423 -9.65 22.20 -4.12
C VAL A 423 -9.04 23.14 -5.17
N SER A 424 -8.05 23.95 -4.81
CA SER A 424 -7.30 24.79 -5.77
C SER A 424 -6.60 23.97 -6.86
N LEU A 425 -6.03 22.81 -6.51
CA LEU A 425 -5.44 21.88 -7.47
C LEU A 425 -6.49 21.33 -8.46
N TRP A 426 -7.69 21.03 -7.95
CA TRP A 426 -8.82 20.61 -8.79
C TRP A 426 -9.28 21.72 -9.73
N ASN A 427 -9.44 22.94 -9.20
CA ASN A 427 -9.83 24.10 -10.00
C ASN A 427 -8.80 24.43 -11.08
N THR A 428 -7.51 24.33 -10.75
CA THR A 428 -6.43 24.50 -11.73
C THR A 428 -6.50 23.40 -12.80
N ALA A 429 -6.74 22.15 -12.41
CA ALA A 429 -6.91 21.06 -13.37
C ALA A 429 -8.13 21.28 -14.30
N LEU A 430 -9.23 21.83 -13.78
CA LEU A 430 -10.40 22.21 -14.58
C LEU A 430 -10.09 23.35 -15.54
N GLU A 431 -9.39 24.39 -15.07
CA GLU A 431 -9.03 25.57 -15.86
C GLU A 431 -8.14 25.21 -17.06
N TYR A 432 -7.22 24.25 -16.90
CA TYR A 432 -6.29 23.84 -17.95
C TYR A 432 -6.78 22.65 -18.79
N PHE A 433 -7.99 22.13 -18.58
CA PHE A 433 -8.53 21.03 -19.39
C PHE A 433 -9.10 21.56 -20.73
N PRO A 434 -8.94 20.85 -21.87
CA PRO A 434 -8.24 19.58 -22.07
C PRO A 434 -6.74 19.70 -22.43
N PHE A 435 -6.18 20.92 -22.46
CA PHE A 435 -4.75 21.12 -22.72
C PHE A 435 -3.87 20.23 -21.81
N ASN A 436 -4.09 20.29 -20.49
CA ASN A 436 -3.53 19.37 -19.51
C ASN A 436 -4.56 18.29 -19.13
N PHE A 437 -4.82 17.38 -20.07
CA PHE A 437 -5.73 16.25 -19.88
C PHE A 437 -5.38 15.42 -18.63
N ASN A 438 -4.09 15.12 -18.44
CA ASN A 438 -3.62 14.22 -17.41
C ASN A 438 -3.93 14.73 -15.99
N ALA A 439 -3.80 16.04 -15.72
CA ALA A 439 -4.05 16.58 -14.39
C ALA A 439 -5.48 16.29 -13.89
N LEU A 440 -6.49 16.61 -14.72
CA LEU A 440 -7.89 16.38 -14.35
C LEU A 440 -8.19 14.87 -14.27
N SER A 441 -7.67 14.07 -15.21
CA SER A 441 -7.88 12.62 -15.21
C SER A 441 -7.26 11.93 -13.99
N ILE A 442 -6.04 12.33 -13.59
CA ILE A 442 -5.35 11.78 -12.43
C ILE A 442 -6.17 12.05 -11.16
N LEU A 443 -6.57 13.31 -10.91
CA LEU A 443 -7.40 13.65 -9.75
C LEU A 443 -8.76 12.95 -9.79
N SER A 444 -9.41 12.91 -10.95
CA SER A 444 -10.69 12.22 -11.16
C SER A 444 -10.58 10.72 -10.86
N SER A 445 -9.47 10.07 -11.21
CA SER A 445 -9.22 8.65 -10.93
C SER A 445 -9.06 8.36 -9.43
N GLY A 446 -8.51 9.30 -8.67
CA GLY A 446 -8.47 9.24 -7.21
C GLY A 446 -9.86 9.40 -6.62
N LEU A 447 -10.63 10.41 -7.08
CA LEU A 447 -11.99 10.64 -6.62
C LEU A 447 -12.94 9.49 -6.93
N ALA A 448 -12.74 8.80 -8.05
CA ALA A 448 -13.54 7.66 -8.46
C ALA A 448 -13.41 6.45 -7.52
N GLN A 449 -12.36 6.39 -6.70
CA GLN A 449 -12.15 5.32 -5.72
C GLN A 449 -12.82 5.57 -4.36
N GLY A 450 -13.35 6.78 -4.10
CA GLY A 450 -13.98 7.16 -2.83
C GLY A 450 -15.38 6.59 -2.58
N GLY A 451 -15.84 5.64 -3.40
CA GLY A 451 -17.17 5.03 -3.32
C GLY A 451 -18.26 5.79 -4.07
N LYS A 452 -19.47 5.23 -4.06
CA LYS A 452 -20.60 5.63 -4.90
C LYS A 452 -20.98 7.11 -4.80
N CYS A 453 -21.09 7.67 -3.59
CA CYS A 453 -21.44 9.08 -3.42
C CYS A 453 -20.40 10.02 -4.05
N SER A 454 -19.12 9.68 -3.95
CA SER A 454 -18.05 10.43 -4.60
C SER A 454 -18.18 10.38 -6.12
N VAL A 455 -18.43 9.18 -6.67
CA VAL A 455 -18.60 9.00 -8.12
C VAL A 455 -19.79 9.79 -8.66
N MET A 456 -20.90 9.88 -7.93
CA MET A 456 -22.05 10.69 -8.36
C MET A 456 -21.73 12.18 -8.38
N ASN A 457 -21.00 12.71 -7.39
CA ASN A 457 -20.53 14.09 -7.40
C ASN A 457 -19.55 14.33 -8.57
N LEU A 458 -18.59 13.43 -8.75
CA LEU A 458 -17.64 13.48 -9.86
C LEU A 458 -18.33 13.50 -11.22
N LEU A 459 -19.32 12.63 -11.43
CA LEU A 459 -20.09 12.60 -12.67
C LEU A 459 -20.86 13.89 -12.92
N SER A 460 -21.37 14.53 -11.86
CA SER A 460 -22.04 15.82 -12.00
C SER A 460 -21.09 16.92 -12.47
N GLU A 461 -19.86 16.95 -11.96
CA GLU A 461 -18.80 17.87 -12.39
C GLU A 461 -18.33 17.57 -13.83
N LEU A 462 -17.97 16.31 -14.13
CA LEU A 462 -17.44 15.90 -15.43
C LEU A 462 -18.46 16.01 -16.59
N LYS A 463 -19.75 16.14 -16.27
CA LYS A 463 -20.81 16.36 -17.26
C LYS A 463 -20.78 17.79 -17.82
N ASN A 464 -20.39 18.77 -17.01
CA ASN A 464 -20.53 20.18 -17.35
C ASN A 464 -19.32 21.00 -16.90
N LEU A 465 -18.21 20.83 -17.60
CA LEU A 465 -16.96 21.53 -17.34
C LEU A 465 -17.06 23.01 -17.73
N PRO A 466 -16.44 23.93 -16.95
CA PRO A 466 -16.69 25.37 -17.08
C PRO A 466 -15.91 26.05 -18.21
N VAL A 467 -14.68 25.57 -18.51
CA VAL A 467 -13.74 26.25 -19.42
C VAL A 467 -13.04 25.22 -20.29
N TYR A 468 -13.00 25.46 -21.59
CA TYR A 468 -12.20 24.68 -22.54
C TYR A 468 -10.92 25.43 -22.90
N THR A 469 -9.77 24.79 -22.69
CA THR A 469 -8.46 25.44 -22.82
C THR A 469 -7.58 24.79 -23.88
N GLU A 470 -7.01 25.62 -24.76
CA GLU A 470 -6.04 25.22 -25.78
C GLU A 470 -5.03 26.34 -26.08
N ILE A 471 -4.00 26.01 -26.88
CA ILE A 471 -3.07 27.01 -27.39
C ILE A 471 -3.78 27.84 -28.48
N TYR A 472 -3.74 29.16 -28.33
CA TYR A 472 -4.40 30.06 -29.27
C TYR A 472 -3.72 29.99 -30.66
N ASN A 473 -4.51 29.66 -31.68
CA ASN A 473 -4.10 29.71 -33.07
C ASN A 473 -4.95 30.73 -33.85
N PRO A 474 -4.40 31.90 -34.20
CA PRO A 474 -5.13 32.96 -34.90
C PRO A 474 -5.73 32.52 -36.24
N ASN A 475 -5.10 31.55 -36.93
CA ASN A 475 -5.59 31.05 -38.22
C ASN A 475 -6.83 30.15 -38.05
N ALA A 476 -6.91 29.44 -36.93
CA ALA A 476 -8.01 28.54 -36.61
C ALA A 476 -9.18 29.30 -35.96
N VAL A 477 -8.88 30.27 -35.10
CA VAL A 477 -9.87 30.98 -34.28
C VAL A 477 -9.75 32.50 -34.50
N PRO A 478 -10.49 33.07 -35.47
CA PRO A 478 -10.51 34.52 -35.67
C PRO A 478 -11.30 35.19 -34.54
N VAL A 479 -10.74 36.27 -33.99
CA VAL A 479 -11.35 37.09 -32.94
C VAL A 479 -11.99 38.33 -33.57
N MET A 480 -13.28 38.57 -33.30
CA MET A 480 -14.02 39.73 -33.82
C MET A 480 -13.72 41.02 -33.07
N SER A 481 -13.59 40.93 -31.75
CA SER A 481 -13.32 42.07 -30.88
C SER A 481 -12.52 41.61 -29.67
N LEU A 482 -11.65 42.50 -29.19
CA LEU A 482 -10.86 42.33 -27.99
C LEU A 482 -11.24 43.44 -27.01
N GLN A 483 -11.70 43.08 -25.82
CA GLN A 483 -12.00 44.00 -24.72
C GLN A 483 -11.15 43.62 -23.52
N GLY A 484 -9.95 44.19 -23.42
CA GLY A 484 -8.95 43.71 -22.47
C GLY A 484 -8.49 42.31 -22.86
N ASP A 485 -8.58 41.36 -21.92
CA ASP A 485 -8.22 39.95 -22.16
C ASP A 485 -9.39 39.14 -22.73
N ASP A 486 -10.61 39.68 -22.75
CA ASP A 486 -11.78 38.99 -23.29
C ASP A 486 -11.91 39.19 -24.82
N ALA A 487 -12.18 38.10 -25.51
CA ALA A 487 -12.27 37.97 -26.95
C ALA A 487 -13.65 37.41 -27.36
N ILE A 488 -14.22 37.95 -28.44
CA ILE A 488 -15.46 37.38 -29.03
C ILE A 488 -15.09 36.57 -30.27
N ILE A 489 -15.54 35.31 -30.31
CA ILE A 489 -15.21 34.37 -31.38
C ILE A 489 -15.95 34.72 -32.68
N GLY A 490 -15.21 34.90 -33.77
CA GLY A 490 -15.72 35.43 -35.04
C GLY A 490 -16.38 34.45 -35.99
N ARG A 491 -16.24 33.15 -35.76
CA ARG A 491 -16.89 32.10 -36.55
C ARG A 491 -17.10 30.86 -35.70
N GLU A 492 -17.98 29.97 -36.14
CA GLU A 492 -18.09 28.65 -35.51
C GLU A 492 -16.74 27.92 -35.54
N TYR A 493 -16.38 27.34 -34.40
CA TYR A 493 -15.12 26.60 -34.22
C TYR A 493 -15.39 25.22 -33.64
N PHE A 494 -14.64 24.23 -34.13
CA PHE A 494 -14.76 22.82 -33.75
C PHE A 494 -13.42 22.35 -33.17
N PRO A 495 -13.17 22.53 -31.85
CA PRO A 495 -11.87 22.21 -31.25
C PRO A 495 -11.44 20.75 -31.45
N LEU A 496 -12.42 19.84 -31.47
CA LEU A 496 -12.17 18.40 -31.65
C LEU A 496 -12.06 17.97 -33.12
N GLY A 497 -12.22 18.90 -34.07
CA GLY A 497 -12.24 18.61 -35.51
C GLY A 497 -13.49 17.90 -36.01
N ASN A 498 -14.50 17.71 -35.14
CA ASN A 498 -15.76 17.05 -35.45
C ASN A 498 -16.94 17.83 -34.83
N PRO A 499 -18.19 17.58 -35.26
CA PRO A 499 -19.36 18.32 -34.77
C PRO A 499 -19.78 17.93 -33.34
N SER A 500 -19.07 17.02 -32.66
CA SER A 500 -19.41 16.57 -31.31
C SER A 500 -19.23 17.66 -30.25
N TYR A 501 -18.40 18.67 -30.54
CA TYR A 501 -18.27 19.87 -29.72
C TYR A 501 -18.05 21.11 -30.61
N ARG A 502 -18.95 22.08 -30.48
CA ARG A 502 -18.97 23.31 -31.27
C ARG A 502 -18.96 24.52 -30.36
N ILE A 503 -18.08 25.47 -30.65
CA ILE A 503 -18.10 26.82 -30.09
C ILE A 503 -18.81 27.72 -31.10
N GLU A 504 -19.87 28.37 -30.65
CA GLU A 504 -20.72 29.19 -31.51
C GLU A 504 -20.07 30.54 -31.80
N MET A 505 -20.38 31.10 -32.97
CA MET A 505 -20.01 32.48 -33.28
C MET A 505 -20.61 33.42 -32.22
N GLY A 506 -19.82 34.34 -31.69
CA GLY A 506 -20.24 35.25 -30.63
C GLY A 506 -19.99 34.74 -29.21
N SER A 507 -19.50 33.51 -29.02
CA SER A 507 -19.06 33.03 -27.70
C SER A 507 -17.92 33.87 -27.15
N THR A 508 -17.88 34.02 -25.83
CA THR A 508 -16.81 34.70 -25.10
C THR A 508 -15.66 33.75 -24.82
N ALA A 509 -14.45 34.21 -25.09
CA ALA A 509 -13.22 33.56 -24.68
C ALA A 509 -12.31 34.54 -23.96
N THR A 510 -11.37 34.05 -23.15
CA THR A 510 -10.34 34.88 -22.53
C THR A 510 -8.97 34.47 -23.09
N LEU A 511 -8.19 35.42 -23.59
CA LEU A 511 -6.83 35.20 -24.05
C LEU A 511 -5.86 35.45 -22.90
N MET A 512 -4.95 34.53 -22.68
CA MET A 512 -3.98 34.62 -21.59
C MET A 512 -2.58 34.43 -22.13
N GLU A 513 -1.72 35.42 -21.92
CA GLU A 513 -0.30 35.29 -22.22
C GLU A 513 0.40 34.50 -21.11
N ARG A 514 1.03 33.39 -21.48
CA ARG A 514 1.90 32.59 -20.61
C ARG A 514 3.32 32.57 -21.20
N LYS A 515 4.30 32.19 -20.39
CA LYS A 515 5.74 32.20 -20.79
C LYS A 515 6.02 31.42 -22.08
N ASP A 516 5.29 30.34 -22.31
CA ASP A 516 5.55 29.41 -23.43
C ASP A 516 4.62 29.60 -24.62
N ALA A 517 3.40 30.12 -24.41
CA ALA A 517 2.41 30.34 -25.47
C ALA A 517 1.25 31.23 -24.98
N THR A 518 0.52 31.83 -25.92
CA THR A 518 -0.80 32.41 -25.65
C THR A 518 -1.84 31.29 -25.60
N MET A 519 -2.57 31.19 -24.49
CA MET A 519 -3.68 30.26 -24.32
C MET A 519 -5.01 30.98 -24.56
N ILE A 520 -6.02 30.21 -24.99
CA ILE A 520 -7.38 30.68 -25.12
C ILE A 520 -8.31 29.83 -24.26
N HIS A 521 -9.14 30.49 -23.46
CA HIS A 521 -10.16 29.90 -22.59
C HIS A 521 -11.54 30.14 -23.16
N PHE A 522 -12.20 29.11 -23.66
CA PHE A 522 -13.59 29.22 -24.10
C PHE A 522 -14.54 28.93 -22.94
N ARG A 523 -15.41 29.88 -22.60
CA ARG A 523 -16.39 29.76 -21.51
C ARG A 523 -17.68 29.10 -22.02
N THR A 524 -17.54 27.91 -22.59
CA THR A 524 -18.65 27.12 -23.12
C THR A 524 -18.69 25.75 -22.44
N PRO A 525 -19.83 25.34 -21.89
CA PRO A 525 -19.93 24.07 -21.18
C PRO A 525 -19.71 22.88 -22.10
N TYR A 526 -18.99 21.87 -21.62
CA TYR A 526 -18.75 20.62 -22.33
C TYR A 526 -18.52 19.46 -21.36
N SER A 527 -18.53 18.24 -21.89
CA SER A 527 -18.30 17.04 -21.09
C SER A 527 -16.88 16.50 -21.26
N TYR A 528 -16.30 16.08 -20.14
CA TYR A 528 -15.06 15.30 -20.09
C TYR A 528 -15.11 14.08 -21.04
N TRP A 529 -16.24 13.38 -21.04
CA TRP A 529 -16.42 12.15 -21.81
C TRP A 529 -16.38 12.38 -23.33
N THR A 530 -16.82 13.55 -23.80
CA THR A 530 -16.74 13.94 -25.22
C THR A 530 -15.29 14.12 -25.65
N VAL A 531 -14.46 14.76 -24.81
CA VAL A 531 -13.02 14.91 -25.08
C VAL A 531 -12.32 13.57 -25.02
N PHE A 532 -12.58 12.76 -23.99
CA PHE A 532 -11.97 11.45 -23.86
C PHE A 532 -12.28 10.55 -25.07
N ASN A 533 -13.54 10.54 -25.54
CA ASN A 533 -13.91 9.80 -26.75
C ASN A 533 -13.17 10.31 -27.99
N SER A 534 -12.99 11.63 -28.12
CA SER A 534 -12.19 12.20 -29.21
C SER A 534 -10.72 11.76 -29.16
N GLU A 535 -10.10 11.67 -27.98
CA GLU A 535 -8.73 11.15 -27.86
C GLU A 535 -8.65 9.67 -28.27
N ILE A 536 -9.66 8.86 -27.93
CA ILE A 536 -9.77 7.47 -28.39
C ILE A 536 -9.87 7.40 -29.93
N GLU A 537 -10.77 8.18 -30.53
CA GLU A 537 -10.95 8.24 -31.99
C GLU A 537 -9.65 8.62 -32.70
N LYS A 538 -8.90 9.61 -32.18
CA LYS A 538 -7.59 10.02 -32.71
C LYS A 538 -6.56 8.89 -32.67
N ALA A 539 -6.54 8.07 -31.61
CA ALA A 539 -5.62 6.94 -31.51
C ALA A 539 -6.00 5.78 -32.44
N LEU A 540 -7.28 5.64 -32.82
CA LEU A 540 -7.76 4.61 -33.72
C LEU A 540 -7.65 5.02 -35.21
N ASP A 541 -7.62 6.32 -35.52
CA ASP A 541 -7.48 6.81 -36.90
C ASP A 541 -6.05 6.66 -37.45
N ARG A 542 -5.92 5.80 -38.47
CA ARG A 542 -4.64 5.52 -39.14
C ARG A 542 -4.05 6.73 -39.88
N LYS A 543 -4.87 7.70 -40.29
CA LYS A 543 -4.42 8.87 -41.06
C LYS A 543 -3.74 9.92 -40.18
N GLN A 544 -4.12 10.01 -38.90
CA GLN A 544 -3.59 11.00 -37.96
C GLN A 544 -2.29 10.56 -37.26
N HIS A 545 -1.91 9.27 -37.35
CA HIS A 545 -0.68 8.73 -36.75
C HIS A 545 0.62 9.44 -37.19
N HIS A 546 0.64 10.09 -38.36
CA HIS A 546 1.83 10.78 -38.86
C HIS A 546 1.92 12.26 -38.42
N GLN A 547 0.84 12.82 -37.87
CA GLN A 547 0.74 14.23 -37.49
C GLN A 547 0.76 14.45 -35.98
N ASN A 548 0.32 13.46 -35.19
CA ASN A 548 0.25 13.54 -33.73
C ASN A 548 1.21 12.56 -33.06
N ASN A 549 1.80 12.97 -31.92
CA ASN A 549 2.63 12.09 -31.11
C ASN A 549 1.75 11.04 -30.41
N ILE A 550 1.66 9.84 -31.02
CA ILE A 550 0.80 8.74 -30.57
C ILE A 550 1.01 8.37 -29.10
N ASN A 551 2.24 8.51 -28.58
CA ASN A 551 2.54 8.19 -27.18
C ASN A 551 1.82 9.12 -26.20
N VAL A 552 1.72 10.41 -26.53
CA VAL A 552 0.99 11.40 -25.71
C VAL A 552 -0.50 11.08 -25.72
N THR A 553 -1.07 10.73 -26.88
CA THR A 553 -2.47 10.32 -26.98
C THR A 553 -2.74 9.03 -26.19
N LEU A 554 -1.84 8.04 -26.27
CA LEU A 554 -1.96 6.80 -25.49
C LEU A 554 -1.88 7.03 -23.98
N GLU A 555 -1.05 7.97 -23.53
CA GLU A 555 -0.97 8.36 -22.12
C GLU A 555 -2.28 9.02 -21.64
N ARG A 556 -2.85 9.91 -22.45
CA ARG A 556 -4.18 10.49 -22.16
C ARG A 556 -5.26 9.41 -22.11
N ILE A 557 -5.23 8.47 -23.05
CA ILE A 557 -6.19 7.36 -23.05
C ILE A 557 -6.00 6.50 -21.80
N TYR A 558 -4.77 6.24 -21.38
CA TYR A 558 -4.46 5.50 -20.17
C TYR A 558 -5.05 6.17 -18.92
N GLU A 559 -4.80 7.46 -18.71
CA GLU A 559 -5.36 8.19 -17.57
C GLU A 559 -6.89 8.30 -17.65
N GLY A 560 -7.46 8.53 -18.83
CA GLY A 560 -8.91 8.54 -19.02
C GLY A 560 -9.58 7.19 -18.77
N THR A 561 -8.91 6.09 -19.15
CA THR A 561 -9.39 4.73 -18.90
C THR A 561 -9.41 4.42 -17.41
N LYS A 562 -8.44 4.91 -16.62
CA LYS A 562 -8.46 4.79 -15.16
C LYS A 562 -9.67 5.46 -14.52
N VAL A 563 -10.04 6.65 -15.01
CA VAL A 563 -11.27 7.34 -14.56
C VAL A 563 -12.50 6.50 -14.90
N LEU A 564 -12.61 6.04 -16.15
CA LEU A 564 -13.74 5.23 -16.59
C LEU A 564 -13.88 3.94 -15.76
N LYS A 565 -12.77 3.23 -15.53
CA LYS A 565 -12.72 2.04 -14.68
C LYS A 565 -13.30 2.30 -13.29
N GLY A 566 -12.79 3.33 -12.60
CA GLY A 566 -13.22 3.63 -11.23
C GLY A 566 -14.70 4.02 -11.15
N VAL A 567 -15.17 4.82 -12.12
CA VAL A 567 -16.59 5.19 -12.23
C VAL A 567 -17.46 3.96 -12.45
N LEU A 568 -17.10 3.08 -13.38
CA LEU A 568 -17.87 1.88 -13.69
C LEU A 568 -17.92 0.93 -12.49
N GLN A 569 -16.79 0.68 -11.82
CA GLN A 569 -16.73 -0.18 -10.63
C GLN A 569 -17.72 0.25 -9.53
N ALA A 570 -17.94 1.55 -9.34
CA ALA A 570 -18.88 2.05 -8.34
C ALA A 570 -20.35 2.02 -8.78
N LEU A 571 -20.63 1.98 -10.09
CA LEU A 571 -22.00 2.03 -10.64
C LEU A 571 -22.58 0.65 -10.95
N VAL A 572 -21.73 -0.37 -11.09
CA VAL A 572 -22.13 -1.73 -11.50
C VAL A 572 -23.16 -2.36 -10.56
N GLU A 573 -23.15 -2.01 -9.27
CA GLU A 573 -24.16 -2.47 -8.29
C GLU A 573 -25.60 -2.09 -8.69
N ASP A 574 -25.78 -0.92 -9.33
CA ASP A 574 -27.10 -0.42 -9.74
C ASP A 574 -27.58 -1.01 -11.07
N ARG A 575 -26.70 -1.74 -11.78
CA ARG A 575 -26.94 -2.29 -13.13
C ARG A 575 -27.37 -1.25 -14.19
N GLU A 576 -27.23 0.04 -13.91
CA GLU A 576 -27.53 1.13 -14.84
C GLU A 576 -26.27 1.94 -15.15
N ILE A 577 -25.86 1.93 -16.43
CA ILE A 577 -24.72 2.71 -16.90
C ILE A 577 -25.24 3.95 -17.63
N PRO A 578 -24.82 5.17 -17.23
CA PRO A 578 -25.17 6.39 -17.94
C PRO A 578 -24.80 6.33 -19.43
N LYS A 579 -25.71 6.79 -20.30
CA LYS A 579 -25.50 6.78 -21.76
C LYS A 579 -24.21 7.47 -22.21
N SER A 580 -23.76 8.50 -21.48
CA SER A 580 -22.52 9.23 -21.75
C SER A 580 -21.26 8.37 -21.61
N LEU A 581 -21.31 7.26 -20.88
CA LEU A 581 -20.17 6.35 -20.67
C LEU A 581 -20.12 5.21 -21.69
N VAL A 582 -21.20 4.97 -22.45
CA VAL A 582 -21.27 3.85 -23.39
C VAL A 582 -20.24 4.00 -24.51
N GLY A 583 -20.21 5.17 -25.18
CA GLY A 583 -19.24 5.45 -26.24
C GLY A 583 -17.78 5.27 -25.80
N PRO A 584 -17.35 5.93 -24.70
CA PRO A 584 -16.02 5.70 -24.13
C PRO A 584 -15.74 4.24 -23.76
N SER A 585 -16.73 3.51 -23.24
CA SER A 585 -16.56 2.09 -22.90
C SER A 585 -16.31 1.25 -24.15
N GLU A 586 -17.11 1.42 -25.21
CA GLU A 586 -16.90 0.77 -26.51
C GLU A 586 -15.54 1.11 -27.11
N GLY A 587 -15.16 2.39 -27.09
CA GLY A 587 -13.88 2.85 -27.59
C GLY A 587 -12.67 2.23 -26.88
N VAL A 588 -12.77 2.00 -25.55
CA VAL A 588 -11.71 1.31 -24.78
C VAL A 588 -11.53 -0.15 -25.23
N PHE A 589 -12.60 -0.85 -25.63
CA PHE A 589 -12.48 -2.19 -26.23
C PHE A 589 -11.76 -2.14 -27.58
N ASP A 590 -12.08 -1.15 -28.41
CA ASP A 590 -11.43 -1.00 -29.73
C ASP A 590 -9.93 -0.69 -29.57
N VAL A 591 -9.56 0.12 -28.57
CA VAL A 591 -8.17 0.36 -28.17
C VAL A 591 -7.49 -0.94 -27.75
N LEU A 592 -8.12 -1.74 -26.88
CA LEU A 592 -7.57 -3.05 -26.45
C LEU A 592 -7.25 -3.94 -27.66
N VAL A 593 -8.22 -4.11 -28.57
CA VAL A 593 -8.07 -4.96 -29.77
C VAL A 593 -7.03 -4.43 -30.73
N ARG A 594 -6.94 -3.10 -30.89
CA ARG A 594 -5.97 -2.46 -31.78
C ARG A 594 -4.53 -2.63 -31.28
N PHE A 595 -4.30 -2.36 -30.01
CA PHE A 595 -2.95 -2.24 -29.45
C PHE A 595 -2.40 -3.54 -28.86
N MET A 596 -3.23 -4.56 -28.61
CA MET A 596 -2.73 -5.90 -28.28
C MET A 596 -1.93 -6.55 -29.43
N ARG A 597 -2.15 -6.09 -30.68
CA ARG A 597 -1.44 -6.59 -31.88
C ARG A 597 -0.28 -5.68 -32.32
N ALA A 598 0.06 -4.68 -31.53
CA ALA A 598 1.19 -3.80 -31.83
C ALA A 598 2.52 -4.53 -31.58
N ASP A 599 3.56 -4.18 -32.34
CA ASP A 599 4.91 -4.75 -32.15
C ASP A 599 5.46 -4.50 -30.75
N SER A 600 5.09 -3.35 -30.16
CA SER A 600 5.35 -3.00 -28.76
C SER A 600 4.00 -2.66 -28.09
N PRO A 601 3.34 -3.63 -27.43
CA PRO A 601 2.04 -3.41 -26.82
C PRO A 601 2.18 -2.54 -25.55
N PRO A 602 1.38 -1.47 -25.40
CA PRO A 602 1.40 -0.61 -24.21
C PRO A 602 0.70 -1.32 -23.04
N LEU A 603 1.40 -2.25 -22.38
CA LEU A 603 0.81 -3.19 -21.42
C LEU A 603 0.05 -2.51 -20.27
N ALA A 604 0.55 -1.37 -19.76
CA ALA A 604 -0.13 -0.60 -18.72
C ALA A 604 -1.52 -0.11 -19.15
N LEU A 605 -1.67 0.31 -20.41
CA LEU A 605 -2.98 0.66 -20.98
C LEU A 605 -3.85 -0.56 -21.16
N LEU A 606 -3.30 -1.67 -21.68
CA LEU A 606 -4.07 -2.91 -21.88
C LEU A 606 -4.61 -3.48 -20.56
N VAL A 607 -3.85 -3.35 -19.46
CA VAL A 607 -4.29 -3.69 -18.10
C VAL A 607 -5.54 -2.89 -17.71
N GLU A 608 -5.52 -1.58 -17.91
CA GLU A 608 -6.65 -0.71 -17.58
C GLU A 608 -7.85 -0.97 -18.49
N CYS A 609 -7.64 -1.21 -19.79
CA CYS A 609 -8.70 -1.62 -20.70
C CYS A 609 -9.34 -2.94 -20.24
N LEU A 610 -8.52 -3.94 -19.88
CA LEU A 610 -9.01 -5.23 -19.39
C LEU A 610 -9.79 -5.07 -18.08
N ALA A 611 -9.35 -4.18 -17.20
CA ALA A 611 -10.06 -3.88 -15.96
C ALA A 611 -11.42 -3.19 -16.20
N VAL A 612 -11.55 -2.36 -17.25
CA VAL A 612 -12.86 -1.85 -17.70
C VAL A 612 -13.76 -3.01 -18.19
N CYS A 613 -13.21 -3.95 -18.98
CA CYS A 613 -13.94 -5.16 -19.37
C CYS A 613 -14.44 -5.92 -18.13
N THR A 614 -13.56 -6.18 -17.17
CA THR A 614 -13.85 -6.88 -15.91
C THR A 614 -14.95 -6.17 -15.12
N ALA A 615 -14.89 -4.84 -15.00
CA ALA A 615 -15.92 -4.06 -14.31
C ALA A 615 -17.30 -4.21 -14.96
N LEU A 616 -17.37 -4.40 -16.28
CA LEU A 616 -18.64 -4.54 -17.02
C LEU A 616 -19.21 -5.96 -17.00
N VAL A 617 -18.43 -6.98 -16.64
CA VAL A 617 -18.87 -8.40 -16.63
C VAL A 617 -20.13 -8.63 -15.79
N PRO A 618 -20.30 -8.06 -14.58
CA PRO A 618 -21.52 -8.27 -13.78
C PRO A 618 -22.81 -7.73 -14.41
N VAL A 619 -22.72 -6.78 -15.34
CA VAL A 619 -23.88 -6.18 -16.01
C VAL A 619 -24.09 -6.77 -17.40
N PHE A 620 -23.02 -6.98 -18.17
CA PHE A 620 -23.07 -7.38 -19.58
C PHE A 620 -22.20 -8.61 -19.92
N PRO A 621 -22.29 -9.73 -19.18
CA PRO A 621 -21.33 -10.83 -19.30
C PRO A 621 -21.27 -11.42 -20.72
N LYS A 622 -22.42 -11.54 -21.40
CA LYS A 622 -22.52 -12.08 -22.76
C LYS A 622 -21.90 -11.17 -23.82
N GLU A 623 -22.10 -9.85 -23.70
CA GLU A 623 -21.53 -8.88 -24.64
C GLU A 623 -20.00 -8.85 -24.50
N ILE A 624 -19.49 -8.83 -23.26
CA ILE A 624 -18.03 -8.86 -23.02
C ILE A 624 -17.43 -10.18 -23.53
N HIS A 625 -18.08 -11.31 -23.31
CA HIS A 625 -17.65 -12.60 -23.87
C HIS A 625 -17.56 -12.56 -25.41
N LEU A 626 -18.61 -12.10 -26.10
CA LEU A 626 -18.63 -12.02 -27.56
C LEU A 626 -17.56 -11.08 -28.11
N ARG A 627 -17.31 -9.95 -27.44
CA ARG A 627 -16.29 -8.98 -27.83
C ARG A 627 -14.87 -9.54 -27.66
N LEU A 628 -14.62 -10.37 -26.64
CA LEU A 628 -13.27 -10.88 -26.34
C LEU A 628 -12.90 -12.17 -27.06
N ILE A 629 -13.84 -13.10 -27.28
CA ILE A 629 -13.51 -14.48 -27.70
C ILE A 629 -12.70 -14.55 -29.01
N ASN A 630 -13.00 -13.67 -29.97
CA ASN A 630 -12.39 -13.68 -31.30
C ASN A 630 -11.17 -12.75 -31.46
N THR A 631 -10.74 -12.08 -30.39
CA THR A 631 -9.65 -11.08 -30.44
C THR A 631 -8.26 -11.69 -30.61
N GLY A 632 -8.07 -12.92 -30.11
CA GLY A 632 -6.77 -13.57 -29.93
C GLY A 632 -6.14 -13.28 -28.56
N LEU A 633 -6.87 -12.58 -27.68
CA LEU A 633 -6.38 -12.21 -26.35
C LEU A 633 -6.39 -13.42 -25.41
N LEU A 634 -7.55 -14.07 -25.31
CA LEU A 634 -7.82 -15.12 -24.33
C LEU A 634 -7.23 -16.46 -24.78
N PRO A 635 -6.77 -17.31 -23.83
CA PRO A 635 -6.43 -18.69 -24.09
C PRO A 635 -7.60 -19.46 -24.70
N ARG A 636 -7.30 -20.49 -25.52
CA ARG A 636 -8.31 -21.23 -26.29
C ARG A 636 -8.08 -22.72 -26.24
N LEU A 637 -9.17 -23.46 -26.47
CA LEU A 637 -9.16 -24.91 -26.64
C LEU A 637 -9.54 -25.25 -28.08
N MET A 638 -8.70 -26.03 -28.75
CA MET A 638 -8.95 -26.49 -30.13
C MET A 638 -9.92 -27.68 -30.18
N ASN A 639 -10.07 -28.41 -29.07
CA ASN A 639 -10.97 -29.55 -28.95
C ASN A 639 -11.76 -29.47 -27.64
N HIS A 640 -13.10 -29.45 -27.75
CA HIS A 640 -14.03 -29.34 -26.62
C HIS A 640 -14.56 -30.69 -26.11
N LYS A 641 -14.13 -31.82 -26.67
CA LYS A 641 -14.63 -33.17 -26.33
C LYS A 641 -13.67 -34.00 -25.48
N LEU A 642 -12.67 -33.37 -24.88
CA LEU A 642 -11.66 -34.06 -24.08
C LEU A 642 -12.16 -34.35 -22.65
N THR A 643 -11.51 -35.30 -22.01
CA THR A 643 -11.73 -35.67 -20.61
C THR A 643 -11.02 -34.71 -19.64
N HIS A 644 -11.41 -34.71 -18.36
CA HIS A 644 -10.80 -33.85 -17.35
C HIS A 644 -9.29 -34.06 -17.21
N THR A 645 -8.81 -35.30 -17.40
CA THR A 645 -7.39 -35.67 -17.35
C THR A 645 -6.61 -35.11 -18.54
N GLU A 646 -7.16 -35.22 -19.75
CA GLU A 646 -6.57 -34.66 -20.97
C GLU A 646 -6.46 -33.14 -20.88
N TYR A 647 -7.49 -32.45 -20.38
CA TYR A 647 -7.43 -31.01 -20.13
C TYR A 647 -6.41 -30.64 -19.06
N ALA A 648 -6.34 -31.40 -17.96
CA ALA A 648 -5.34 -31.15 -16.91
C ALA A 648 -3.90 -31.31 -17.42
N ASN A 649 -3.69 -32.19 -18.40
CA ASN A 649 -2.42 -32.36 -19.11
C ASN A 649 -2.20 -31.33 -20.24
N GLY A 650 -3.15 -30.42 -20.45
CA GLY A 650 -3.06 -29.33 -21.43
C GLY A 650 -3.21 -29.77 -22.89
N ALA A 651 -3.95 -30.86 -23.15
CA ALA A 651 -4.25 -31.28 -24.52
C ALA A 651 -5.09 -30.24 -25.26
N SER A 652 -4.71 -29.94 -26.51
CA SER A 652 -5.40 -28.96 -27.39
C SER A 652 -5.47 -27.52 -26.84
N PHE A 653 -4.57 -27.14 -25.93
CA PHE A 653 -4.51 -25.82 -25.31
C PHE A 653 -3.57 -24.85 -26.06
N ASP A 654 -4.04 -23.62 -26.26
CA ASP A 654 -3.28 -22.48 -26.78
C ASP A 654 -3.37 -21.31 -25.77
N SER A 655 -2.21 -20.83 -25.31
CA SER A 655 -2.12 -19.76 -24.30
C SER A 655 -2.31 -18.34 -24.85
N ALA A 656 -2.34 -18.20 -26.19
CA ALA A 656 -2.66 -16.96 -26.89
C ALA A 656 -1.84 -15.73 -26.42
N ALA A 657 -2.40 -14.51 -26.54
CA ALA A 657 -1.68 -13.29 -26.17
C ALA A 657 -1.33 -13.23 -24.67
N VAL A 658 -2.20 -13.73 -23.80
CA VAL A 658 -1.94 -13.78 -22.35
C VAL A 658 -0.66 -14.58 -22.05
N GLY A 659 -0.53 -15.79 -22.60
CA GLY A 659 0.69 -16.60 -22.43
C GLY A 659 1.92 -15.97 -23.08
N SER A 660 1.75 -15.35 -24.26
CA SER A 660 2.83 -14.64 -24.94
C SER A 660 3.38 -13.48 -24.11
N TYR A 661 2.52 -12.62 -23.55
CA TYR A 661 2.94 -11.50 -22.70
C TYR A 661 3.58 -11.96 -21.40
N LEU A 662 3.07 -13.05 -20.81
CA LEU A 662 3.65 -13.63 -19.62
C LEU A 662 5.13 -13.97 -19.82
N VAL A 663 5.46 -14.68 -20.90
CA VAL A 663 6.83 -15.14 -21.18
C VAL A 663 7.71 -14.03 -21.73
N THR A 664 7.20 -13.22 -22.65
CA THR A 664 8.03 -12.26 -23.41
C THR A 664 8.20 -10.90 -22.74
N ILE A 665 7.31 -10.53 -21.81
CA ILE A 665 7.31 -9.20 -21.17
C ILE A 665 7.33 -9.32 -19.64
N GLU A 666 6.33 -9.99 -19.05
CA GLU A 666 6.12 -9.95 -17.60
C GLU A 666 7.22 -10.69 -16.83
N GLN A 667 7.59 -11.90 -17.25
CA GLN A 667 8.69 -12.66 -16.64
C GLN A 667 10.06 -11.95 -16.74
N LEU A 668 10.30 -11.19 -17.81
CA LEU A 668 11.55 -10.42 -17.97
C LEU A 668 11.56 -9.18 -17.07
N SER A 669 10.43 -8.47 -17.00
CA SER A 669 10.27 -7.28 -16.16
C SER A 669 10.20 -7.61 -14.67
N GLY A 670 9.76 -8.83 -14.33
CA GLY A 670 9.41 -9.24 -12.98
C GLY A 670 8.15 -8.56 -12.44
N THR A 671 7.32 -7.97 -13.32
CA THR A 671 6.02 -7.40 -12.99
C THR A 671 4.90 -8.11 -13.75
N TYR A 672 3.83 -8.45 -13.06
CA TYR A 672 2.79 -9.39 -13.52
C TYR A 672 1.38 -8.78 -13.52
N LYS A 673 1.30 -7.48 -13.87
CA LYS A 673 0.06 -6.69 -13.78
C LYS A 673 -1.02 -7.15 -14.77
N PHE A 674 -0.62 -7.56 -15.97
CA PHE A 674 -1.53 -8.04 -17.01
C PHE A 674 -2.07 -9.42 -16.67
N LEU A 675 -1.21 -10.35 -16.26
CA LEU A 675 -1.67 -11.64 -15.74
C LEU A 675 -2.63 -11.45 -14.55
N GLY A 676 -2.32 -10.53 -13.63
CA GLY A 676 -3.20 -10.20 -12.51
C GLY A 676 -4.59 -9.71 -12.95
N ALA A 677 -4.64 -8.78 -13.90
CA ALA A 677 -5.89 -8.27 -14.46
C ALA A 677 -6.69 -9.34 -15.23
N TYR A 678 -6.00 -10.27 -15.89
CA TYR A 678 -6.63 -11.42 -16.54
C TYR A 678 -7.25 -12.40 -15.53
N ILE A 679 -6.56 -12.68 -14.41
CA ILE A 679 -7.14 -13.53 -13.35
C ILE A 679 -8.38 -12.86 -12.74
N ASP A 680 -8.37 -11.54 -12.54
CA ASP A 680 -9.56 -10.81 -12.08
C ASP A 680 -10.73 -10.92 -13.04
N LEU A 681 -10.46 -10.85 -14.36
CA LEU A 681 -11.47 -11.09 -15.38
C LEU A 681 -12.06 -12.51 -15.28
N LEU A 682 -11.22 -13.53 -15.07
CA LEU A 682 -11.67 -14.91 -14.89
C LEU A 682 -12.55 -15.07 -13.65
N CYS A 683 -12.16 -14.46 -12.52
CA CYS A 683 -12.97 -14.45 -11.30
C CYS A 683 -14.33 -13.79 -11.54
N ALA A 684 -14.36 -12.62 -12.19
CA ALA A 684 -15.60 -11.91 -12.50
C ALA A 684 -16.53 -12.73 -13.42
N PHE A 685 -15.97 -13.40 -14.44
CA PHE A 685 -16.76 -14.31 -15.28
C PHE A 685 -17.28 -15.51 -14.49
N HIS A 686 -16.47 -16.12 -13.62
CA HIS A 686 -16.88 -17.27 -12.83
C HIS A 686 -18.02 -16.95 -11.86
N GLU A 687 -17.96 -15.79 -11.20
CA GLU A 687 -19.03 -15.34 -10.30
C GLU A 687 -20.37 -15.11 -11.02
N GLN A 688 -20.33 -14.77 -12.31
CA GLN A 688 -21.52 -14.54 -13.14
C GLN A 688 -21.92 -15.75 -14.02
N SER A 689 -21.05 -16.75 -14.16
CA SER A 689 -21.24 -17.88 -15.09
C SER A 689 -22.30 -18.90 -14.67
N THR A 690 -22.97 -18.69 -13.53
CA THR A 690 -24.00 -19.59 -12.98
C THR A 690 -25.10 -19.96 -13.99
N SER A 691 -25.28 -19.18 -15.07
CA SER A 691 -26.30 -19.41 -16.10
C SER A 691 -25.79 -19.81 -17.51
N ASP A 692 -24.51 -19.66 -17.87
CA ASP A 692 -24.04 -19.78 -19.28
C ASP A 692 -22.86 -20.74 -19.48
N ASP A 693 -23.14 -21.89 -20.12
CA ASP A 693 -22.16 -22.96 -20.34
C ASP A 693 -21.06 -22.57 -21.36
N ARG A 694 -21.33 -21.59 -22.24
CA ARG A 694 -20.33 -21.13 -23.22
C ARG A 694 -19.21 -20.35 -22.54
N ILE A 695 -19.54 -19.47 -21.60
CA ILE A 695 -18.55 -18.72 -20.82
C ILE A 695 -17.65 -19.69 -20.05
N THR A 696 -18.23 -20.72 -19.42
CA THR A 696 -17.47 -21.75 -18.72
C THR A 696 -16.51 -22.49 -19.64
N THR A 697 -16.96 -22.89 -20.83
CA THR A 697 -16.18 -23.72 -21.76
C THR A 697 -15.16 -22.93 -22.56
N GLU A 698 -15.46 -21.69 -22.94
CA GLU A 698 -14.66 -20.88 -23.87
C GLU A 698 -13.75 -19.87 -23.15
N ILE A 699 -14.02 -19.51 -21.90
CA ILE A 699 -13.21 -18.56 -21.13
C ILE A 699 -12.62 -19.22 -19.88
N ILE A 700 -13.47 -19.74 -19.00
CA ILE A 700 -13.05 -20.18 -17.66
C ILE A 700 -12.18 -21.45 -17.74
N LEU A 701 -12.58 -22.45 -18.53
CA LEU A 701 -11.84 -23.70 -18.67
C LEU A 701 -10.43 -23.49 -19.30
N PRO A 702 -10.27 -22.79 -20.44
CA PRO A 702 -8.94 -22.44 -20.94
C PRO A 702 -8.12 -21.62 -19.94
N GLY A 703 -8.75 -20.66 -19.23
CA GLY A 703 -8.08 -19.88 -18.20
C GLY A 703 -7.60 -20.71 -17.00
N LEU A 704 -8.38 -21.69 -16.58
CA LEU A 704 -8.00 -22.64 -15.54
C LEU A 704 -6.80 -23.47 -15.98
N ILE A 705 -6.78 -23.96 -17.22
CA ILE A 705 -5.65 -24.75 -17.75
C ILE A 705 -4.38 -23.90 -17.80
N LEU A 706 -4.45 -22.64 -18.23
CA LEU A 706 -3.33 -21.70 -18.17
C LEU A 706 -2.78 -21.58 -16.75
N ILE A 707 -3.66 -21.36 -15.76
CA ILE A 707 -3.26 -21.16 -14.37
C ILE A 707 -2.62 -22.44 -13.81
N LEU A 708 -3.23 -23.60 -14.04
CA LEU A 708 -2.75 -24.89 -13.51
C LEU A 708 -1.45 -25.36 -14.18
N ARG A 709 -1.17 -24.97 -15.42
CA ARG A 709 -0.02 -25.49 -16.18
C ARG A 709 1.14 -24.52 -16.27
N GLU A 710 0.87 -23.24 -16.48
CA GLU A 710 1.90 -22.25 -16.79
C GLU A 710 2.19 -21.33 -15.61
N VAL A 711 1.17 -21.00 -14.80
CA VAL A 711 1.28 -20.00 -13.72
C VAL A 711 1.60 -20.64 -12.38
N PHE A 712 0.66 -21.42 -11.82
CA PHE A 712 0.70 -21.91 -10.45
C PHE A 712 1.92 -22.81 -10.15
N PRO A 713 2.34 -23.75 -11.04
CA PRO A 713 3.57 -24.53 -10.83
C PRO A 713 4.83 -23.67 -10.68
N ASN A 714 4.87 -22.53 -11.38
CA ASN A 714 6.08 -21.72 -11.53
C ASN A 714 6.11 -20.47 -10.66
N ILE A 715 4.98 -20.13 -10.01
CA ILE A 715 4.77 -18.87 -9.31
C ILE A 715 5.82 -18.59 -8.22
N TYR A 716 6.34 -19.64 -7.57
CA TYR A 716 7.38 -19.53 -6.55
C TYR A 716 8.78 -19.26 -7.13
N GLY A 717 9.05 -19.76 -8.34
CA GLY A 717 10.36 -19.66 -9.01
C GLY A 717 10.55 -18.39 -9.83
N TRP A 718 9.49 -17.62 -10.05
CA TRP A 718 9.53 -16.38 -10.80
C TRP A 718 10.33 -15.27 -10.13
N ARG A 719 10.91 -14.40 -10.96
CA ARG A 719 11.57 -13.17 -10.51
C ARG A 719 10.50 -12.11 -10.28
N TYR A 720 10.42 -11.56 -9.08
CA TYR A 720 9.51 -10.47 -8.77
C TYR A 720 10.27 -9.18 -8.55
N SER A 721 9.68 -8.07 -9.01
CA SER A 721 10.17 -6.72 -8.73
C SER A 721 10.16 -6.41 -7.23
N ASN A 722 9.14 -6.93 -6.53
CA ASN A 722 8.96 -6.76 -5.10
C ASN A 722 8.23 -7.98 -4.48
N THR A 723 8.42 -8.22 -3.18
CA THR A 723 7.81 -9.37 -2.50
C THR A 723 6.28 -9.28 -2.36
N ARG A 724 5.71 -8.07 -2.45
CA ARG A 724 4.26 -7.89 -2.37
C ARG A 724 3.56 -8.44 -3.61
N GLU A 725 4.08 -8.14 -4.79
CA GLU A 725 3.57 -8.61 -6.07
C GLU A 725 3.52 -10.14 -6.13
N ARG A 726 4.52 -10.81 -5.56
CA ARG A 726 4.50 -12.27 -5.38
C ARG A 726 3.32 -12.74 -4.54
N ARG A 727 3.08 -12.11 -3.39
CA ARG A 727 1.95 -12.46 -2.51
C ARG A 727 0.61 -12.18 -3.19
N ASP A 728 0.48 -11.04 -3.86
CA ASP A 728 -0.75 -10.64 -4.55
C ASP A 728 -1.07 -11.63 -5.68
N MET A 729 -0.07 -12.07 -6.45
CA MET A 729 -0.25 -13.09 -7.49
C MET A 729 -0.68 -14.44 -6.91
N ILE A 730 0.00 -14.88 -5.85
CA ILE A 730 -0.35 -16.10 -5.11
C ILE A 730 -1.81 -16.05 -4.64
N GLN A 731 -2.22 -14.93 -4.04
CA GLN A 731 -3.56 -14.74 -3.52
C GLN A 731 -4.60 -14.78 -4.63
N ARG A 732 -4.33 -14.14 -5.78
CA ARG A 732 -5.23 -14.16 -6.96
C ARG A 732 -5.41 -15.57 -7.51
N CYS A 733 -4.32 -16.33 -7.66
CA CYS A 733 -4.39 -17.72 -8.07
C CYS A 733 -5.19 -18.56 -7.06
N ALA A 734 -4.90 -18.42 -5.77
CA ALA A 734 -5.60 -19.14 -4.71
C ALA A 734 -7.10 -18.80 -4.67
N GLN A 735 -7.46 -17.52 -4.85
CA GLN A 735 -8.84 -17.07 -4.92
C GLN A 735 -9.57 -17.71 -6.10
N PHE A 736 -9.00 -17.66 -7.31
CA PHE A 736 -9.62 -18.25 -8.49
C PHE A 736 -9.78 -19.78 -8.35
N LEU A 737 -8.74 -20.48 -7.90
CA LEU A 737 -8.82 -21.93 -7.68
C LEU A 737 -9.86 -22.27 -6.60
N THR A 738 -9.96 -21.47 -5.55
CA THR A 738 -10.96 -21.63 -4.49
C THR A 738 -12.38 -21.43 -5.03
N LEU A 739 -12.61 -20.41 -5.86
CA LEU A 739 -13.90 -20.18 -6.52
C LEU A 739 -14.33 -21.40 -7.34
N VAL A 740 -13.42 -21.97 -8.14
CA VAL A 740 -13.69 -23.19 -8.94
C VAL A 740 -14.00 -24.41 -8.06
N LEU A 741 -13.29 -24.58 -6.94
CA LEU A 741 -13.47 -25.72 -6.04
C LEU A 741 -14.74 -25.61 -5.20
N GLN A 742 -15.10 -24.39 -4.79
CA GLN A 742 -16.27 -24.08 -3.97
C GLN A 742 -17.57 -24.01 -4.77
N ASP A 743 -17.53 -24.04 -6.10
CA ASP A 743 -18.76 -24.07 -6.91
C ASP A 743 -19.61 -25.30 -6.53
N THR A 744 -20.79 -25.00 -6.00
CA THR A 744 -21.79 -25.98 -5.54
C THR A 744 -22.75 -26.38 -6.66
N ASN A 745 -22.66 -25.75 -7.85
CA ASN A 745 -23.50 -26.06 -9.01
C ASN A 745 -23.01 -27.31 -9.77
N SER A 746 -22.82 -28.42 -9.07
CA SER A 746 -22.44 -29.71 -9.65
C SER A 746 -23.55 -30.36 -10.52
N SER A 747 -24.69 -29.69 -10.70
CA SER A 747 -25.77 -30.15 -11.58
C SER A 747 -25.43 -30.02 -13.08
N LYS A 748 -24.48 -29.14 -13.45
CA LYS A 748 -24.06 -28.93 -14.83
C LYS A 748 -22.80 -29.75 -15.19
N PRO A 749 -22.77 -30.43 -16.35
CA PRO A 749 -21.60 -31.18 -16.80
C PRO A 749 -20.33 -30.34 -16.96
N CYS A 750 -20.44 -29.10 -17.44
CA CYS A 750 -19.30 -28.20 -17.65
C CYS A 750 -18.63 -27.78 -16.33
N ASN A 751 -19.42 -27.50 -15.28
CA ASN A 751 -18.88 -27.12 -13.97
C ASN A 751 -18.24 -28.34 -13.28
N THR A 752 -18.84 -29.52 -13.45
CA THR A 752 -18.25 -30.78 -12.99
C THR A 752 -16.91 -31.05 -13.67
N LEU A 753 -16.83 -30.85 -15.00
CA LEU A 753 -15.58 -30.98 -15.77
C LEU A 753 -14.51 -30.01 -15.25
N LEU A 754 -14.85 -28.73 -15.07
CA LEU A 754 -13.96 -27.69 -14.55
C LEU A 754 -13.38 -28.09 -13.18
N LYS A 755 -14.25 -28.50 -12.25
CA LYS A 755 -13.87 -28.93 -10.90
C LYS A 755 -12.99 -30.19 -10.94
N GLN A 756 -13.35 -31.19 -11.75
CA GLN A 756 -12.56 -32.41 -11.89
C GLN A 756 -11.17 -32.14 -12.48
N THR A 757 -11.07 -31.27 -13.48
CA THR A 757 -9.77 -30.85 -14.04
C THR A 757 -8.91 -30.15 -12.98
N CYS A 758 -9.50 -29.25 -12.19
CA CYS A 758 -8.82 -28.59 -11.08
C CYS A 758 -8.32 -29.60 -10.04
N VAL A 759 -9.20 -30.45 -9.51
CA VAL A 759 -8.86 -31.46 -8.49
C VAL A 759 -7.79 -32.43 -8.99
N TYR A 760 -7.95 -32.95 -10.22
CA TYR A 760 -6.98 -33.88 -10.79
C TYR A 760 -5.61 -33.23 -10.90
N SER A 761 -5.53 -32.00 -11.39
CA SER A 761 -4.27 -31.28 -11.51
C SER A 761 -3.62 -31.04 -10.15
N LEU A 762 -4.37 -30.55 -9.16
CA LEU A 762 -3.86 -30.28 -7.81
C LEU A 762 -3.38 -31.55 -7.08
N LEU A 763 -3.91 -32.72 -7.40
CA LEU A 763 -3.53 -33.99 -6.77
C LEU A 763 -2.44 -34.77 -7.51
N HIS A 764 -2.41 -34.70 -8.84
CA HIS A 764 -1.62 -35.62 -9.67
C HIS A 764 -0.52 -34.94 -10.50
N THR A 765 -0.34 -33.62 -10.39
CA THR A 765 0.71 -32.87 -11.10
C THR A 765 1.64 -32.13 -10.13
N GLU A 766 2.60 -31.37 -10.65
CA GLU A 766 3.55 -30.55 -9.87
C GLU A 766 2.85 -29.54 -8.94
N ASN A 767 1.59 -29.21 -9.20
CA ASN A 767 0.76 -28.35 -8.37
C ASN A 767 0.62 -28.84 -6.91
N ALA A 768 0.69 -30.16 -6.68
CA ALA A 768 0.67 -30.72 -5.32
C ALA A 768 1.88 -30.24 -4.49
N LEU A 769 3.06 -30.11 -5.13
CA LEU A 769 4.29 -29.65 -4.48
C LEU A 769 4.22 -28.16 -4.18
N GLU A 770 3.66 -27.36 -5.09
CA GLU A 770 3.45 -25.93 -4.84
C GLU A 770 2.45 -25.67 -3.71
N LEU A 771 1.41 -26.51 -3.59
CA LEU A 771 0.49 -26.47 -2.44
C LEU A 771 1.22 -26.73 -1.12
N LEU A 772 2.14 -27.70 -1.08
CA LEU A 772 2.94 -27.97 0.11
C LEU A 772 3.84 -26.80 0.49
N LYS A 773 4.31 -26.00 -0.48
CA LYS A 773 5.09 -24.78 -0.20
C LYS A 773 4.27 -23.69 0.49
N PHE A 774 2.94 -23.64 0.30
CA PHE A 774 2.09 -22.74 1.08
C PHE A 774 1.96 -23.17 2.55
N ILE A 775 2.05 -24.48 2.82
CA ILE A 775 1.91 -25.04 4.17
C ILE A 775 3.25 -25.01 4.92
N SER A 776 4.38 -25.03 4.22
CA SER A 776 5.73 -25.05 4.81
C SER A 776 6.28 -23.68 5.23
N VAL A 777 5.54 -22.60 4.97
CA VAL A 777 5.82 -21.21 5.39
C VAL A 777 4.94 -20.83 6.56
#